data_AF-M3X0I3-F1
#
_entry.id   AF-M3X0I3-F1
#
_cell.length_a   1.000
_cell.length_b   1.000
_cell.length_c   1.000
_cell.angle_alpha   90.00
_cell.angle_beta   90.00
_cell.angle_gamma   90.00
#
_symmetry.space_group_name_H-M   'P 1'
#
loop_
_entity.id
_entity.type
_entity.pdbx_description
1 polymer ?
#
loop_
_entity_poly.entity_id
_entity_poly.type
_entity_poly.pdbx_seq_one_letter_code
_entity_poly.pdbx_strand_id
1 'polypeptide(L)'
;MPTLRSSSSPSSVSSPLRRAPGGRQRVLSASSSSSVSMPCGDRDSDQTAEGDSDSLSADEGSDFEDSLRHSVKKRAAKRPLRTTPVAKHPKKGSRMVRGHGQKDSEPPTSDLFDAVKAAKSDMQSLVDEWLDSYKQDQDAGFLELINFFIRSCGCKGNVTSEMFKKMSNSEIIRHLTEQFNEDSGEYPLTAPGPSWKKFQGSFCEFVKTLVYQCQYSLLYDGFPMDNLISLLTGLSDSQVRAFRHTSTLAAMKLMTSLVSVALQLSLHKDNNQRQYEAERNKGPGHRAPERLESLLEKRKELQEHQEEIEGMMNALFRGVFVHRYRDILPEIRAICIEEIGSWMQSYSTSFLTDSYLKYIGWTLHDKHREVRLKCLKALKGLYGSRDLTARLELFTSRFKDRMVSMVMDREYDVAVEAVKLLILILKNMEGVLTDADCEGIYPVVYASNRALASAAGEFLYWKLFYPECETKMVSGRERRRSPRAQRTFFHLLLSFFVESELHNHAAYLVDSLWDCAGSQLKDWESLTSLLLEKDQNLDDVQESTLIEILVSSVRQASEGHPPVGRITGRKGLTPKERKIQADDKVKLTEHLIPLLPQLLAKFSADAEKVAPLLQLLNYFDLNIYCTRRLEKHLELFLQQLQEVVVKHAEPTVLEAGAHALYLLCNPEFTFFGRVDFARSQLVDLLSDRFQQELEELLQSSFLDEDEVYSLAATLKRLSAFYNAHDLTRWELYEPCFRLLRKAVDTGEVPHQVMLPALTLVYFSILWTLTHLSGSGASQKQLLSLKDRMVAFCELCQSCLSDVTSEIQEQAFVLLSDLLLIFSPQMIVGGRDFLRPLVFFPEATLQSELASFLMDHVFIQPGELGSGHSQEDHLQIEQLHQRRRLLAGFCKLLLYGVLEMDAASDVFKHYNKFYGDYGDIIKETLTRARQIDRSHCSRILLLSLKQLYTELLQEQGPQGLNELPAFSEMRDLARRFALSFGPQQLQNRDLVVTLHKEGIKFSLSESPPTGSSGQPPNLAFLELLAEFSPRLFHQDKQLLLSYLEKCLQRVSQAPDCPWGPVTTYCHSLSPVENTVEANPQGYPRSKKRRTEGPSRQQREDISSSQEESLQLNSIPPTPTLTSTAIKRRQPLGGLEEMEEGSPEPELVQSSQPLSGNQRSRLSSPQHFRTLLNRSGPGLGNRLTRLSLMEEDEEEIQSELSEEWQDTDKHSSSSEHGLDLLDSTEMNLEDL
;
A
#
# COMPACT_ATOMS: atom_id res chain seq x y z
N MET A 1 -20.79 -38.18 -72.72
CA MET A 1 -21.91 -37.82 -73.61
C MET A 1 -22.49 -36.51 -73.11
N PRO A 2 -22.42 -35.39 -73.85
CA PRO A 2 -21.81 -35.21 -75.18
C PRO A 2 -20.26 -35.27 -75.19
N THR A 3 -19.58 -34.15 -75.45
CA THR A 3 -18.35 -33.98 -76.27
C THR A 3 -17.53 -32.76 -75.79
N LEU A 4 -16.23 -32.52 -76.05
CA LEU A 4 -15.02 -33.18 -76.62
C LEU A 4 -13.81 -32.25 -76.20
N ARG A 5 -12.50 -32.41 -76.50
CA ARG A 5 -11.71 -33.29 -77.38
C ARG A 5 -10.26 -33.50 -76.83
N SER A 6 -9.46 -34.20 -77.62
CA SER A 6 -7.99 -34.41 -77.69
C SER A 6 -7.05 -33.21 -77.42
N SER A 7 -5.75 -33.37 -77.08
CA SER A 7 -4.79 -34.34 -77.69
C SER A 7 -3.46 -34.58 -76.93
N SER A 8 -2.82 -35.73 -77.26
CA SER A 8 -1.37 -36.07 -77.26
C SER A 8 -0.51 -36.15 -75.98
N SER A 9 0.19 -37.30 -75.86
CA SER A 9 1.41 -37.58 -75.06
C SER A 9 2.68 -37.39 -75.95
N PRO A 10 3.96 -37.75 -75.59
CA PRO A 10 4.53 -38.52 -74.46
C PRO A 10 5.62 -37.71 -73.68
N SER A 11 6.55 -38.21 -72.85
CA SER A 11 7.15 -39.56 -72.64
C SER A 11 7.91 -39.75 -71.30
N SER A 12 8.25 -41.02 -70.98
CA SER A 12 9.49 -41.50 -70.30
C SER A 12 9.79 -41.12 -68.82
N VAL A 13 10.20 -42.01 -67.88
CA VAL A 13 10.25 -43.50 -67.77
C VAL A 13 10.15 -43.95 -66.27
N SER A 14 9.82 -45.23 -66.05
CA SER A 14 10.27 -46.12 -64.95
C SER A 14 9.96 -45.82 -63.47
N SER A 15 8.95 -46.53 -62.98
CA SER A 15 8.89 -47.21 -61.66
C SER A 15 9.68 -48.56 -61.72
N PRO A 16 9.57 -49.57 -60.81
CA PRO A 16 9.16 -49.65 -59.38
C PRO A 16 10.03 -50.68 -58.54
N LEU A 17 9.47 -51.19 -57.41
CA LEU A 17 9.61 -52.56 -56.83
C LEU A 17 10.70 -52.97 -55.79
N ARG A 18 10.22 -53.20 -54.56
CA ARG A 18 10.32 -54.43 -53.71
C ARG A 18 11.62 -55.29 -53.67
N ARG A 19 12.16 -55.45 -52.45
CA ARG A 19 12.27 -56.71 -51.62
C ARG A 19 12.86 -56.32 -50.24
N ALA A 20 12.43 -56.74 -49.05
CA ALA A 20 11.76 -57.95 -48.50
C ALA A 20 12.68 -59.19 -48.39
N PRO A 21 12.56 -60.07 -47.36
CA PRO A 21 11.87 -59.94 -46.05
C PRO A 21 12.61 -60.57 -44.82
N GLY A 22 12.04 -60.45 -43.61
CA GLY A 22 12.22 -61.43 -42.51
C GLY A 22 12.31 -60.84 -41.08
N GLY A 23 11.62 -61.35 -40.05
CA GLY A 23 10.45 -62.26 -40.08
C GLY A 23 10.15 -62.96 -38.74
N ARG A 24 8.85 -63.12 -38.41
CA ARG A 24 8.26 -63.99 -37.34
C ARG A 24 8.49 -63.52 -35.88
N GLN A 25 7.58 -63.76 -34.91
CA GLN A 25 6.24 -64.39 -34.94
C GLN A 25 5.34 -64.00 -33.73
N ARG A 26 4.04 -63.70 -34.00
CA ARG A 26 2.80 -64.08 -33.25
C ARG A 26 2.61 -63.65 -31.76
N VAL A 27 1.40 -63.50 -31.18
CA VAL A 27 -0.04 -63.32 -31.58
C VAL A 27 -0.86 -63.23 -30.25
N LEU A 28 -2.15 -62.89 -30.03
CA LEU A 28 -3.44 -62.52 -30.68
C LEU A 28 -4.12 -61.45 -29.75
N SER A 29 -5.28 -60.83 -30.00
CA SER A 29 -5.87 -60.15 -31.19
C SER A 29 -7.30 -59.69 -30.85
N ALA A 30 -7.81 -58.63 -31.52
CA ALA A 30 -9.25 -58.35 -31.75
C ALA A 30 -10.11 -57.94 -30.51
N SER A 31 -11.21 -57.17 -30.62
CA SER A 31 -11.74 -56.35 -31.74
C SER A 31 -12.71 -55.26 -31.23
N SER A 32 -13.27 -54.48 -32.15
CA SER A 32 -14.01 -53.22 -31.99
C SER A 32 -15.50 -53.29 -31.59
N SER A 33 -16.04 -52.08 -31.37
CA SER A 33 -17.35 -51.53 -31.84
C SER A 33 -18.67 -51.65 -31.03
N SER A 34 -19.39 -50.52 -31.06
CA SER A 34 -20.86 -50.30 -31.09
C SER A 34 -21.77 -50.66 -29.88
N SER A 35 -22.07 -49.64 -29.06
CA SER A 35 -23.40 -48.97 -28.87
C SER A 35 -24.73 -49.76 -28.73
N VAL A 36 -25.65 -49.21 -27.90
CA VAL A 36 -27.14 -49.10 -28.02
C VAL A 36 -27.95 -49.53 -26.76
N SER A 37 -29.08 -48.82 -26.54
CA SER A 37 -30.31 -49.15 -25.77
C SER A 37 -30.35 -49.15 -24.22
N MET A 38 -31.30 -48.35 -23.70
CA MET A 38 -32.06 -48.58 -22.46
C MET A 38 -33.06 -49.74 -22.63
N PRO A 39 -33.76 -50.17 -21.56
CA PRO A 39 -35.21 -49.94 -21.56
C PRO A 39 -35.80 -49.42 -20.23
N CYS A 40 -37.06 -48.97 -20.31
CA CYS A 40 -37.96 -48.65 -19.20
C CYS A 40 -38.33 -49.91 -18.37
N GLY A 41 -38.99 -49.85 -17.20
CA GLY A 41 -39.55 -48.73 -16.43
C GLY A 41 -40.58 -49.25 -15.40
N ASP A 42 -41.49 -48.38 -14.94
CA ASP A 42 -42.64 -48.65 -14.04
C ASP A 42 -42.28 -49.04 -12.56
N ARG A 43 -42.76 -48.30 -11.53
CA ARG A 43 -44.01 -48.46 -10.71
C ARG A 43 -43.88 -49.45 -9.54
N ASP A 44 -44.70 -49.48 -8.48
CA ASP A 44 -45.71 -48.60 -7.84
C ASP A 44 -45.89 -49.17 -6.40
N SER A 45 -46.29 -48.49 -5.31
CA SER A 45 -46.44 -47.06 -4.95
C SER A 45 -46.61 -46.96 -3.40
N ASP A 46 -47.15 -45.86 -2.86
CA ASP A 46 -47.69 -45.67 -1.48
C ASP A 46 -46.70 -45.48 -0.30
N GLN A 47 -46.86 -44.54 0.67
CA GLN A 47 -48.02 -44.08 1.47
C GLN A 47 -48.47 -45.13 2.53
N THR A 48 -48.87 -44.83 3.76
CA THR A 48 -48.85 -43.68 4.73
C THR A 48 -48.91 -44.35 6.14
N ALA A 49 -48.86 -43.75 7.34
CA ALA A 49 -49.26 -42.44 7.86
C ALA A 49 -48.58 -42.16 9.23
N GLU A 50 -48.63 -40.89 9.63
CA GLU A 50 -49.06 -40.33 10.93
C GLU A 50 -49.14 -41.20 12.22
N GLY A 51 -48.74 -40.59 13.34
CA GLY A 51 -48.89 -41.10 14.71
C GLY A 51 -48.29 -40.11 15.71
N ASP A 52 -49.09 -39.63 16.65
CA ASP A 52 -48.87 -38.32 17.31
C ASP A 52 -48.56 -38.41 18.83
N SER A 53 -47.94 -37.34 19.34
CA SER A 53 -48.00 -36.82 20.72
C SER A 53 -47.45 -37.59 21.98
N ASP A 54 -46.91 -36.77 22.89
CA ASP A 54 -47.01 -36.77 24.36
C ASP A 54 -46.33 -37.80 25.32
N SER A 55 -45.20 -37.33 25.88
CA SER A 55 -45.10 -36.90 27.30
C SER A 55 -44.52 -37.82 28.41
N LEU A 56 -43.54 -37.21 29.13
CA LEU A 56 -43.29 -37.20 30.60
C LEU A 56 -42.88 -38.47 31.40
N SER A 57 -41.95 -38.21 32.33
CA SER A 57 -41.60 -38.97 33.56
C SER A 57 -40.94 -40.36 33.41
N ALA A 58 -40.13 -40.86 34.36
CA ALA A 58 -39.27 -40.25 35.38
C ALA A 58 -38.40 -41.36 36.06
N ASP A 59 -37.44 -40.91 36.89
CA ASP A 59 -36.95 -41.54 38.14
C ASP A 59 -35.53 -42.17 38.18
N GLU A 60 -35.00 -42.31 39.42
CA GLU A 60 -33.58 -42.36 39.80
C GLU A 60 -32.82 -43.70 39.62
N GLY A 61 -31.47 -43.66 39.72
CA GLY A 61 -30.60 -44.83 39.85
C GLY A 61 -29.10 -44.50 40.00
N SER A 62 -28.58 -44.49 41.23
CA SER A 62 -27.14 -44.30 41.54
C SER A 62 -26.37 -45.62 41.46
N ASP A 63 -25.10 -45.61 41.00
CA ASP A 63 -23.93 -45.96 41.82
C ASP A 63 -22.58 -45.89 41.04
N PHE A 64 -21.46 -46.00 41.77
CA PHE A 64 -20.13 -45.53 41.35
C PHE A 64 -19.01 -46.47 41.83
N GLU A 65 -18.09 -46.81 40.91
CA GLU A 65 -16.86 -47.62 41.09
C GLU A 65 -17.07 -49.10 41.57
N ASP A 66 -16.13 -50.03 41.36
CA ASP A 66 -14.72 -49.95 40.96
C ASP A 66 -14.30 -51.08 39.96
N SER A 67 -13.18 -50.85 39.25
CA SER A 67 -12.18 -51.84 38.81
C SER A 67 -12.59 -53.12 38.05
N LEU A 68 -12.20 -53.22 36.76
CA LEU A 68 -10.99 -53.99 36.38
C LEU A 68 -10.62 -53.99 34.87
N ARG A 69 -9.37 -54.39 34.61
CA ARG A 69 -8.72 -54.58 33.30
C ARG A 69 -9.35 -55.74 32.51
N HIS A 70 -9.50 -55.64 31.18
CA HIS A 70 -8.65 -56.39 30.22
C HIS A 70 -8.86 -56.15 28.70
N SER A 71 -7.70 -56.09 28.02
CA SER A 71 -7.38 -56.22 26.58
C SER A 71 -8.33 -56.92 25.58
N VAL A 72 -8.45 -56.35 24.37
CA VAL A 72 -8.74 -57.06 23.08
C VAL A 72 -7.69 -56.66 22.02
N LYS A 73 -7.51 -57.43 20.93
CA LYS A 73 -6.30 -57.46 20.07
C LYS A 73 -6.50 -57.05 18.60
N LYS A 74 -5.56 -56.22 18.11
CA LYS A 74 -4.93 -56.15 16.75
C LYS A 74 -5.58 -56.88 15.55
N ARG A 75 -5.71 -56.14 14.43
CA ARG A 75 -5.14 -56.45 13.08
C ARG A 75 -5.43 -55.29 12.09
N ALA A 76 -4.73 -55.07 10.97
CA ALA A 76 -3.29 -55.14 10.65
C ALA A 76 -3.01 -54.57 9.25
N ALA A 77 -1.92 -53.81 9.06
CA ALA A 77 -1.37 -53.43 7.74
C ALA A 77 0.18 -53.47 7.78
N LYS A 78 0.84 -53.62 6.62
CA LYS A 78 2.25 -54.09 6.53
C LYS A 78 3.26 -52.99 6.16
N ARG A 79 4.46 -53.07 6.76
CA ARG A 79 5.74 -52.60 6.18
C ARG A 79 6.60 -53.83 5.77
N PRO A 80 7.47 -53.74 4.75
CA PRO A 80 8.49 -54.76 4.47
C PRO A 80 9.67 -54.74 5.46
N LEU A 81 10.42 -55.84 5.53
CA LEU A 81 11.75 -55.97 6.18
C LEU A 81 12.86 -55.77 5.11
N ARG A 82 14.10 -55.30 5.34
CA ARG A 82 15.06 -55.25 6.48
C ARG A 82 16.14 -56.35 6.43
N THR A 83 17.41 -55.95 6.26
CA THR A 83 18.71 -56.68 6.32
C THR A 83 19.83 -55.66 5.96
N THR A 84 21.18 -55.83 6.01
CA THR A 84 22.20 -56.33 6.99
C THR A 84 23.61 -56.03 6.40
N PRO A 85 24.78 -56.17 7.09
CA PRO A 85 25.10 -56.14 8.54
C PRO A 85 26.40 -55.35 8.95
N VAL A 86 26.49 -55.08 10.27
CA VAL A 86 27.67 -55.00 11.18
C VAL A 86 29.13 -55.18 10.68
N ALA A 87 30.01 -54.22 11.01
CA ALA A 87 31.44 -54.37 11.42
C ALA A 87 32.04 -53.01 11.90
N LYS A 88 33.11 -52.85 12.70
CA LYS A 88 33.86 -53.64 13.72
C LYS A 88 34.77 -52.66 14.53
N HIS A 89 34.97 -52.88 15.83
CA HIS A 89 36.14 -52.38 16.61
C HIS A 89 37.32 -53.40 16.47
N PRO A 90 38.64 -53.12 16.73
CA PRO A 90 39.14 -52.35 17.89
C PRO A 90 40.55 -51.63 17.85
N LYS A 91 40.81 -50.81 18.91
CA LYS A 91 42.09 -50.60 19.69
C LYS A 91 43.43 -50.07 19.07
N LYS A 92 43.94 -49.01 19.73
CA LYS A 92 45.36 -48.56 19.98
C LYS A 92 46.24 -48.08 18.79
N GLY A 93 47.15 -47.09 18.95
CA GLY A 93 47.30 -46.11 20.04
C GLY A 93 48.69 -45.44 20.20
N SER A 94 48.70 -44.25 20.84
CA SER A 94 49.81 -43.54 21.55
C SER A 94 51.06 -43.02 20.82
N ARG A 95 51.31 -41.69 20.97
CA ARG A 95 52.60 -41.13 21.44
C ARG A 95 52.39 -39.77 22.14
N MET A 96 53.27 -39.43 23.08
CA MET A 96 53.24 -38.21 23.93
C MET A 96 53.83 -36.97 23.20
N VAL A 97 53.76 -35.71 23.70
CA VAL A 97 54.51 -35.13 24.85
C VAL A 97 53.70 -34.05 25.63
N ARG A 98 54.15 -33.75 26.86
CA ARG A 98 53.62 -32.88 27.94
C ARG A 98 53.70 -31.35 27.64
N GLY A 99 53.11 -30.45 28.45
CA GLY A 99 52.76 -30.62 29.87
C GLY A 99 51.79 -29.62 30.54
N HIS A 100 51.95 -29.46 31.87
CA HIS A 100 50.90 -29.11 32.84
C HIS A 100 50.52 -27.62 32.96
N GLY A 101 49.25 -27.41 33.32
CA GLY A 101 48.76 -26.31 34.14
C GLY A 101 47.38 -26.63 34.70
N GLN A 102 47.28 -27.06 35.97
CA GLN A 102 45.98 -27.28 36.62
C GLN A 102 45.38 -25.96 37.13
N LYS A 103 44.08 -25.80 36.94
CA LYS A 103 43.18 -25.31 37.98
C LYS A 103 41.79 -25.87 37.74
N ASP A 104 41.10 -26.19 38.83
CA ASP A 104 39.81 -26.85 38.79
C ASP A 104 38.71 -25.86 38.40
N SER A 105 37.78 -26.33 37.58
CA SER A 105 36.49 -25.68 37.32
C SER A 105 35.43 -26.77 37.34
N GLU A 106 34.39 -26.57 38.16
CA GLU A 106 33.24 -27.47 38.23
C GLU A 106 32.54 -27.56 36.86
N PRO A 107 31.82 -28.65 36.56
CA PRO A 107 30.97 -28.68 35.38
C PRO A 107 29.94 -27.55 35.48
N PRO A 108 29.70 -26.77 34.40
CA PRO A 108 28.72 -25.69 34.46
C PRO A 108 27.33 -26.28 34.75
N THR A 109 26.65 -25.74 35.76
CA THR A 109 25.22 -25.95 35.96
C THR A 109 24.46 -25.51 34.72
N SER A 110 23.42 -26.25 34.35
CA SER A 110 22.66 -26.01 33.12
C SER A 110 21.74 -24.79 33.28
N ASP A 111 22.28 -23.60 33.02
CA ASP A 111 21.55 -22.33 33.15
C ASP A 111 20.17 -22.36 32.49
N LEU A 112 19.14 -22.22 33.32
CA LEU A 112 17.72 -22.18 32.94
C LEU A 112 17.44 -21.17 31.80
N PHE A 113 18.15 -20.03 31.77
CA PHE A 113 18.00 -19.05 30.69
C PHE A 113 18.50 -19.59 29.33
N ASP A 114 19.70 -20.16 29.26
CA ASP A 114 20.20 -20.75 28.01
C ASP A 114 19.42 -22.02 27.61
N ALA A 115 18.82 -22.75 28.56
CA ALA A 115 17.92 -23.86 28.28
C ALA A 115 16.61 -23.39 27.59
N VAL A 116 15.90 -22.41 28.16
CA VAL A 116 14.69 -21.81 27.57
C VAL A 116 14.98 -21.13 26.21
N LYS A 117 16.13 -20.46 26.09
CA LYS A 117 16.59 -19.80 24.86
C LYS A 117 16.99 -20.77 23.76
N ALA A 118 17.58 -21.92 24.10
CA ALA A 118 17.80 -22.99 23.14
C ALA A 118 16.46 -23.63 22.72
N ALA A 119 15.55 -23.86 23.67
CA ALA A 119 14.26 -24.54 23.50
C ALA A 119 14.43 -25.83 22.68
N LYS A 120 15.31 -26.72 23.19
CA LYS A 120 15.63 -28.05 22.64
C LYS A 120 14.89 -29.17 23.38
N SER A 121 14.69 -28.98 24.68
CA SER A 121 13.87 -29.84 25.54
C SER A 121 12.39 -29.47 25.41
N ASP A 122 11.53 -30.37 25.89
CA ASP A 122 10.15 -30.03 26.21
C ASP A 122 10.08 -29.06 27.41
N MET A 123 9.06 -28.20 27.44
CA MET A 123 8.96 -27.13 28.45
C MET A 123 8.46 -27.65 29.80
N GLN A 124 7.55 -28.63 29.81
CA GLN A 124 7.11 -29.28 31.04
C GLN A 124 8.27 -30.02 31.69
N SER A 125 9.02 -30.79 30.91
CA SER A 125 10.22 -31.50 31.38
C SER A 125 11.25 -30.57 32.04
N LEU A 126 11.45 -29.36 31.50
CA LEU A 126 12.37 -28.37 32.06
C LEU A 126 11.86 -27.74 33.37
N VAL A 127 10.54 -27.53 33.48
CA VAL A 127 9.89 -27.07 34.72
C VAL A 127 9.92 -28.17 35.78
N ASP A 128 9.70 -29.43 35.41
CA ASP A 128 9.75 -30.59 36.31
C ASP A 128 11.17 -30.80 36.87
N GLU A 129 12.21 -30.67 36.03
CA GLU A 129 13.62 -30.69 36.45
C GLU A 129 13.95 -29.55 37.44
N TRP A 130 13.45 -28.33 37.20
CA TRP A 130 13.60 -27.21 38.15
C TRP A 130 12.81 -27.42 39.45
N LEU A 131 11.60 -27.98 39.38
CA LEU A 131 10.78 -28.27 40.55
C LEU A 131 11.43 -29.32 41.46
N ASP A 132 12.04 -30.36 40.89
CA ASP A 132 12.77 -31.35 41.66
C ASP A 132 14.08 -30.80 42.26
N SER A 133 14.70 -29.79 41.62
CA SER A 133 15.80 -29.00 42.22
C SER A 133 15.30 -28.16 43.42
N TYR A 134 14.22 -27.41 43.25
CA TYR A 134 13.59 -26.59 44.30
C TYR A 134 13.11 -27.41 45.52
N LYS A 135 12.63 -28.64 45.30
CA LYS A 135 12.27 -29.57 46.40
C LYS A 135 13.49 -30.09 47.19
N GLN A 136 14.70 -30.02 46.63
CA GLN A 136 15.94 -30.41 47.31
C GLN A 136 16.55 -29.24 48.08
N ASP A 137 16.56 -28.03 47.50
CA ASP A 137 16.99 -26.79 48.15
C ASP A 137 16.12 -25.62 47.63
N GLN A 138 15.24 -25.11 48.49
CA GLN A 138 14.31 -24.03 48.17
C GLN A 138 15.02 -22.70 47.91
N ASP A 139 16.10 -22.41 48.66
CA ASP A 139 16.89 -21.18 48.48
C ASP A 139 17.63 -21.22 47.13
N ALA A 140 18.27 -22.35 46.81
CA ALA A 140 19.04 -22.51 45.59
C ALA A 140 18.15 -22.56 44.34
N GLY A 141 17.06 -23.35 44.38
CA GLY A 141 16.10 -23.45 43.29
C GLY A 141 15.39 -22.13 43.01
N PHE A 142 14.99 -21.38 44.06
CA PHE A 142 14.41 -20.07 43.85
C PHE A 142 15.45 -19.06 43.34
N LEU A 143 16.69 -19.08 43.83
CA LEU A 143 17.77 -18.22 43.33
C LEU A 143 18.09 -18.46 41.84
N GLU A 144 17.97 -19.69 41.35
CA GLU A 144 18.04 -19.98 39.90
C GLU A 144 16.90 -19.29 39.13
N LEU A 145 15.66 -19.37 39.63
CA LEU A 145 14.50 -18.71 39.02
C LEU A 145 14.63 -17.17 39.01
N ILE A 146 15.14 -16.57 40.09
CA ILE A 146 15.50 -15.13 40.13
C ILE A 146 16.48 -14.81 38.99
N ASN A 147 17.59 -15.55 38.91
CA ASN A 147 18.63 -15.29 37.92
C ASN A 147 18.14 -15.52 36.48
N PHE A 148 17.23 -16.46 36.24
CA PHE A 148 16.55 -16.62 34.95
C PHE A 148 15.80 -15.36 34.52
N PHE A 149 15.01 -14.74 35.41
CA PHE A 149 14.33 -13.48 35.08
C PHE A 149 15.32 -12.32 34.88
N ILE A 150 16.34 -12.20 35.73
CA ILE A 150 17.37 -11.14 35.59
C ILE A 150 18.16 -11.25 34.28
N ARG A 151 18.56 -12.47 33.87
CA ARG A 151 19.22 -12.72 32.57
C ARG A 151 18.28 -12.51 31.38
N SER A 152 16.99 -12.81 31.55
CA SER A 152 15.95 -12.51 30.55
C SER A 152 15.79 -11.01 30.30
N CYS A 153 16.12 -10.16 31.29
CA CYS A 153 16.21 -8.71 31.14
C CYS A 153 17.51 -8.22 30.46
N GLY A 154 18.41 -9.12 30.04
CA GLY A 154 19.73 -8.78 29.46
C GLY A 154 20.82 -8.49 30.48
N CYS A 155 20.49 -8.39 31.78
CA CYS A 155 21.47 -8.08 32.81
C CYS A 155 22.52 -9.20 32.93
N LYS A 156 23.80 -8.81 32.94
CA LYS A 156 24.96 -9.71 33.09
C LYS A 156 25.33 -9.93 34.56
N GLY A 157 24.79 -9.12 35.47
CA GLY A 157 24.90 -9.31 36.92
C GLY A 157 24.03 -10.47 37.39
N ASN A 158 24.54 -11.27 38.32
CA ASN A 158 23.80 -12.37 38.96
C ASN A 158 23.47 -12.01 40.40
N VAL A 159 22.28 -12.39 40.86
CA VAL A 159 21.96 -12.37 42.30
C VAL A 159 22.69 -13.53 42.96
N THR A 160 23.47 -13.22 44.00
CA THR A 160 24.21 -14.23 44.78
C THR A 160 23.40 -14.70 45.99
N SER A 161 23.72 -15.88 46.54
CA SER A 161 23.06 -16.37 47.75
C SER A 161 23.27 -15.45 48.97
N GLU A 162 24.37 -14.68 49.01
CA GLU A 162 24.56 -13.68 50.06
C GLU A 162 23.65 -12.47 49.89
N MET A 163 23.41 -12.01 48.65
CA MET A 163 22.45 -10.93 48.39
C MET A 163 21.03 -11.38 48.75
N PHE A 164 20.60 -12.55 48.23
CA PHE A 164 19.27 -13.10 48.46
C PHE A 164 18.93 -13.28 49.96
N LYS A 165 19.93 -13.62 50.79
CA LYS A 165 19.74 -13.85 52.24
C LYS A 165 19.96 -12.61 53.13
N LYS A 166 20.37 -11.46 52.56
CA LYS A 166 20.76 -10.26 53.35
C LYS A 166 20.22 -8.92 52.82
N MET A 167 19.67 -8.89 51.61
CA MET A 167 19.18 -7.68 50.95
C MET A 167 17.70 -7.81 50.60
N SER A 168 16.98 -6.70 50.67
CA SER A 168 15.62 -6.59 50.14
C SER A 168 15.61 -6.54 48.61
N ASN A 169 14.46 -6.85 47.99
CA ASN A 169 14.32 -6.82 46.52
C ASN A 169 14.70 -5.46 45.90
N SER A 170 14.42 -4.33 46.56
CA SER A 170 14.81 -2.99 46.08
C SER A 170 16.33 -2.77 46.11
N GLU A 171 17.03 -3.25 47.14
CA GLU A 171 18.49 -3.21 47.22
C GLU A 171 19.16 -4.11 46.17
N ILE A 172 18.61 -5.31 45.94
CA ILE A 172 19.03 -6.24 44.89
C ILE A 172 18.86 -5.58 43.52
N ILE A 173 17.70 -4.98 43.24
CA ILE A 173 17.41 -4.32 41.94
C ILE A 173 18.31 -3.09 41.74
N ARG A 174 18.61 -2.30 42.78
CA ARG A 174 19.58 -1.19 42.69
C ARG A 174 20.98 -1.72 42.34
N HIS A 175 21.45 -2.76 43.02
CA HIS A 175 22.76 -3.35 42.76
C HIS A 175 22.85 -3.98 41.35
N LEU A 176 21.78 -4.62 40.86
CA LEU A 176 21.69 -5.12 39.49
C LEU A 176 21.61 -3.99 38.45
N THR A 177 21.03 -2.84 38.80
CA THR A 177 21.02 -1.64 37.94
C THR A 177 22.44 -1.07 37.80
N GLU A 178 23.19 -0.99 38.91
CA GLU A 178 24.61 -0.59 38.93
C GLU A 178 25.49 -1.57 38.14
N GLN A 179 25.16 -2.86 38.12
CA GLN A 179 25.84 -3.89 37.33
C GLN A 179 25.34 -4.04 35.88
N PHE A 180 24.27 -3.33 35.47
CA PHE A 180 23.68 -3.54 34.14
C PHE A 180 24.64 -3.14 33.01
N ASN A 181 25.31 -1.98 33.20
CA ASN A 181 26.44 -1.43 32.42
C ASN A 181 26.58 -2.02 31.00
N GLU A 182 25.72 -1.58 30.08
CA GLU A 182 25.59 -2.15 28.76
C GLU A 182 25.80 -1.11 27.65
N ASP A 183 26.71 -1.43 26.72
CA ASP A 183 27.13 -0.54 25.62
C ASP A 183 26.08 -0.40 24.50
N SER A 184 24.91 -1.04 24.63
CA SER A 184 23.85 -1.09 23.61
C SER A 184 22.46 -1.27 24.24
N GLY A 185 21.45 -0.52 23.79
CA GLY A 185 20.08 -0.61 24.31
C GLY A 185 19.24 -1.83 23.89
N GLU A 186 19.86 -2.93 23.45
CA GLU A 186 19.18 -4.16 23.02
C GLU A 186 19.22 -5.24 24.10
N TYR A 187 18.07 -5.83 24.42
CA TYR A 187 17.92 -6.88 25.44
C TYR A 187 17.03 -8.02 24.90
N PRO A 188 16.98 -9.22 25.53
CA PRO A 188 16.45 -10.44 24.92
C PRO A 188 15.03 -10.41 24.33
N LEU A 189 14.16 -9.48 24.77
CA LEU A 189 12.80 -9.30 24.24
C LEU A 189 12.69 -8.29 23.08
N THR A 190 13.69 -7.42 22.89
CA THR A 190 13.75 -6.44 21.79
C THR A 190 14.78 -6.80 20.72
N ALA A 191 15.77 -7.64 21.05
CA ALA A 191 16.86 -8.03 20.18
C ALA A 191 16.38 -8.65 18.84
N PRO A 192 16.92 -8.22 17.68
CA PRO A 192 16.44 -8.65 16.37
C PRO A 192 16.90 -10.08 16.03
N GLY A 193 15.97 -10.95 15.64
CA GLY A 193 16.28 -12.21 14.98
C GLY A 193 15.28 -13.34 15.23
N PRO A 194 15.32 -14.44 14.44
CA PRO A 194 14.43 -15.58 14.64
C PRO A 194 14.64 -16.30 15.97
N SER A 195 15.88 -16.34 16.48
CA SER A 195 16.24 -16.91 17.78
C SER A 195 15.58 -16.16 18.95
N TRP A 196 15.65 -14.83 18.95
CA TRP A 196 15.06 -14.00 20.00
C TRP A 196 13.53 -14.00 19.93
N LYS A 197 12.93 -14.03 18.73
CA LYS A 197 11.48 -14.27 18.58
C LYS A 197 11.04 -15.65 19.09
N LYS A 198 11.85 -16.70 18.92
CA LYS A 198 11.60 -18.01 19.54
C LYS A 198 11.73 -17.95 21.07
N PHE A 199 12.75 -17.25 21.58
CA PHE A 199 12.94 -17.04 23.02
C PHE A 199 11.76 -16.31 23.65
N GLN A 200 11.25 -15.23 23.06
CA GLN A 200 10.06 -14.50 23.57
C GLN A 200 8.86 -15.45 23.76
N GLY A 201 8.57 -16.31 22.78
CA GLY A 201 7.51 -17.31 22.90
C GLY A 201 7.82 -18.37 23.97
N SER A 202 9.06 -18.85 24.03
CA SER A 202 9.50 -19.87 24.99
C SER A 202 9.52 -19.34 26.44
N PHE A 203 9.82 -18.06 26.64
CA PHE A 203 9.76 -17.35 27.91
C PHE A 203 8.31 -17.23 28.41
N CYS A 204 7.38 -16.83 27.55
CA CYS A 204 5.96 -16.78 27.90
C CYS A 204 5.39 -18.17 28.23
N GLU A 205 5.79 -19.21 27.48
CA GLU A 205 5.34 -20.59 27.76
C GLU A 205 5.99 -21.17 29.01
N PHE A 206 7.24 -20.84 29.34
CA PHE A 206 7.90 -21.24 30.59
C PHE A 206 7.13 -20.71 31.81
N VAL A 207 6.85 -19.40 31.86
CA VAL A 207 6.09 -18.77 32.96
C VAL A 207 4.71 -19.42 33.13
N LYS A 208 4.05 -19.75 32.01
CA LYS A 208 2.76 -20.45 32.00
C LYS A 208 2.85 -21.89 32.50
N THR A 209 3.85 -22.64 32.06
CA THR A 209 4.07 -24.03 32.45
C THR A 209 4.42 -24.15 33.94
N LEU A 210 5.23 -23.23 34.46
CA LEU A 210 5.58 -23.12 35.88
C LEU A 210 4.34 -23.07 36.78
N VAL A 211 3.37 -22.20 36.48
CA VAL A 211 2.12 -22.08 37.25
C VAL A 211 1.30 -23.37 37.20
N TYR A 212 1.18 -23.99 36.02
CA TYR A 212 0.39 -25.23 35.86
C TYR A 212 1.01 -26.46 36.55
N GLN A 213 2.33 -26.55 36.71
CA GLN A 213 2.91 -27.63 37.52
C GLN A 213 2.80 -27.37 39.02
N CYS A 214 2.81 -26.10 39.46
CA CYS A 214 2.62 -25.75 40.87
C CYS A 214 1.16 -25.88 41.37
N GLN A 215 0.16 -25.87 40.47
CA GLN A 215 -1.27 -25.67 40.78
C GLN A 215 -1.94 -26.66 41.76
N TYR A 216 -1.26 -27.75 42.14
CA TYR A 216 -1.80 -28.77 43.05
C TYR A 216 -1.11 -28.81 44.43
N SER A 217 -0.12 -27.95 44.69
CA SER A 217 0.50 -27.79 46.02
C SER A 217 1.26 -26.46 46.14
N LEU A 218 2.40 -26.35 45.43
CA LEU A 218 3.35 -25.23 45.49
C LEU A 218 2.78 -23.84 45.16
N LEU A 219 1.57 -23.78 44.61
CA LEU A 219 0.84 -22.52 44.38
C LEU A 219 0.25 -21.94 45.67
N TYR A 220 0.04 -22.76 46.70
CA TYR A 220 -0.60 -22.43 47.99
C TYR A 220 0.40 -22.42 49.17
N ASP A 221 1.64 -22.89 48.96
CA ASP A 221 2.70 -22.98 49.99
C ASP A 221 3.23 -21.60 50.49
N GLY A 222 2.65 -20.47 50.07
CA GLY A 222 2.95 -19.11 50.56
C GLY A 222 4.36 -18.56 50.32
N PHE A 223 5.28 -19.33 49.71
CA PHE A 223 6.68 -18.94 49.53
C PHE A 223 7.10 -18.66 48.08
N PRO A 224 6.98 -19.59 47.10
CA PRO A 224 7.59 -19.39 45.79
C PRO A 224 6.87 -18.33 44.95
N MET A 225 5.54 -18.23 45.03
CA MET A 225 4.78 -17.24 44.26
C MET A 225 4.84 -15.84 44.88
N ASP A 226 4.69 -15.70 46.19
CA ASP A 226 4.73 -14.40 46.87
C ASP A 226 6.08 -13.69 46.66
N ASN A 227 7.20 -14.42 46.80
CA ASN A 227 8.52 -13.89 46.50
C ASN A 227 8.71 -13.56 45.01
N LEU A 228 8.13 -14.35 44.10
CA LEU A 228 8.19 -14.08 42.66
C LEU A 228 7.36 -12.83 42.28
N ILE A 229 6.14 -12.71 42.80
CA ILE A 229 5.25 -11.55 42.61
C ILE A 229 5.92 -10.29 43.18
N SER A 230 6.52 -10.37 44.37
CA SER A 230 7.31 -9.29 44.98
C SER A 230 8.49 -8.85 44.08
N LEU A 231 9.28 -9.80 43.58
CA LEU A 231 10.41 -9.52 42.68
C LEU A 231 9.95 -8.90 41.35
N LEU A 232 8.94 -9.48 40.70
CA LEU A 232 8.41 -8.99 39.42
C LEU A 232 7.78 -7.62 39.56
N THR A 233 7.10 -7.35 40.68
CA THR A 233 6.53 -6.03 41.00
C THR A 233 7.65 -5.00 41.14
N GLY A 234 8.68 -5.27 41.96
CA GLY A 234 9.83 -4.38 42.12
C GLY A 234 10.59 -4.13 40.81
N LEU A 235 10.80 -5.16 39.98
CA LEU A 235 11.42 -5.01 38.66
C LEU A 235 10.53 -4.18 37.72
N SER A 236 9.20 -4.27 37.84
CA SER A 236 8.25 -3.51 37.03
C SER A 236 8.17 -2.03 37.39
N ASP A 237 8.69 -1.63 38.55
CA ASP A 237 8.82 -0.21 38.91
C ASP A 237 10.22 0.37 38.66
N SER A 238 11.15 -0.46 38.17
CA SER A 238 12.49 -0.02 37.81
C SER A 238 12.46 0.99 36.64
N GLN A 239 13.26 2.05 36.75
CA GLN A 239 13.46 3.00 35.66
C GLN A 239 14.15 2.34 34.43
N VAL A 240 14.89 1.25 34.63
CA VAL A 240 15.55 0.49 33.56
C VAL A 240 14.50 -0.19 32.68
N ARG A 241 14.37 0.27 31.43
CA ARG A 241 13.45 -0.27 30.41
C ARG A 241 13.49 -1.80 30.30
N ALA A 242 14.69 -2.39 30.34
CA ALA A 242 14.89 -3.82 30.14
C ALA A 242 14.35 -4.66 31.30
N PHE A 243 14.56 -4.24 32.56
CA PHE A 243 13.90 -4.84 33.72
C PHE A 243 12.38 -4.67 33.61
N ARG A 244 11.91 -3.44 33.42
CA ARG A 244 10.49 -3.09 33.45
C ARG A 244 9.65 -3.80 32.39
N HIS A 245 10.11 -3.85 31.14
CA HIS A 245 9.41 -4.55 30.06
C HIS A 245 9.34 -6.06 30.31
N THR A 246 10.46 -6.66 30.70
CA THR A 246 10.56 -8.12 30.89
C THR A 246 9.76 -8.60 32.09
N SER A 247 9.82 -7.87 33.21
CA SER A 247 9.05 -8.21 34.40
C SER A 247 7.56 -7.96 34.21
N THR A 248 7.15 -6.91 33.48
CA THR A 248 5.73 -6.75 33.12
C THR A 248 5.25 -7.90 32.24
N LEU A 249 6.01 -8.33 31.22
CA LEU A 249 5.63 -9.48 30.41
C LEU A 249 5.49 -10.76 31.25
N ALA A 250 6.43 -11.02 32.16
CA ALA A 250 6.35 -12.15 33.09
C ALA A 250 5.13 -12.04 34.02
N ALA A 251 4.92 -10.89 34.66
CA ALA A 251 3.81 -10.65 35.58
C ALA A 251 2.43 -10.80 34.91
N MET A 252 2.27 -10.29 33.69
CA MET A 252 1.01 -10.45 32.97
C MET A 252 0.79 -11.89 32.48
N LYS A 253 1.84 -12.64 32.11
CA LYS A 253 1.72 -14.08 31.77
C LYS A 253 1.46 -14.97 33.00
N LEU A 254 2.05 -14.63 34.14
CA LEU A 254 1.75 -15.22 35.45
C LEU A 254 0.27 -14.99 35.79
N MET A 255 -0.22 -13.75 35.69
CA MET A 255 -1.63 -13.39 35.86
C MET A 255 -2.56 -14.18 34.92
N THR A 256 -2.29 -14.24 33.61
CA THR A 256 -3.07 -15.03 32.63
C THR A 256 -3.16 -16.52 33.02
N SER A 257 -2.11 -17.05 33.64
CA SER A 257 -2.06 -18.45 34.10
C SER A 257 -2.84 -18.65 35.40
N LEU A 258 -2.74 -17.73 36.36
CA LEU A 258 -3.55 -17.72 37.59
C LEU A 258 -5.05 -17.59 37.29
N VAL A 259 -5.45 -16.74 36.33
CA VAL A 259 -6.85 -16.62 35.85
C VAL A 259 -7.36 -17.96 35.30
N SER A 260 -6.49 -18.74 34.66
CA SER A 260 -6.83 -20.06 34.13
C SER A 260 -6.98 -21.12 35.23
N VAL A 261 -6.17 -21.04 36.30
CA VAL A 261 -6.33 -21.88 37.50
C VAL A 261 -7.59 -21.50 38.28
N ALA A 262 -7.88 -20.20 38.45
CA ALA A 262 -9.10 -19.71 39.11
C ALA A 262 -10.38 -20.19 38.41
N LEU A 263 -10.39 -20.22 37.06
CA LEU A 263 -11.49 -20.80 36.30
C LEU A 263 -11.65 -22.31 36.57
N GLN A 264 -10.55 -23.06 36.64
CA GLN A 264 -10.60 -24.50 36.96
C GLN A 264 -11.08 -24.75 38.39
N LEU A 265 -10.58 -24.00 39.37
CA LEU A 265 -11.05 -24.05 40.76
C LEU A 265 -12.55 -23.74 40.89
N SER A 266 -13.04 -22.70 40.20
CA SER A 266 -14.48 -22.40 40.13
C SER A 266 -15.30 -23.57 39.57
N LEU A 267 -14.83 -24.21 38.49
CA LEU A 267 -15.51 -25.37 37.91
C LEU A 267 -15.46 -26.60 38.84
N HIS A 268 -14.36 -26.79 39.58
CA HIS A 268 -14.26 -27.84 40.61
C HIS A 268 -15.19 -27.57 41.80
N LYS A 269 -15.30 -26.32 42.24
CA LYS A 269 -16.21 -25.85 43.30
C LYS A 269 -17.68 -26.04 42.92
N ASP A 270 -18.06 -25.72 41.67
CA ASP A 270 -19.41 -25.97 41.15
C ASP A 270 -19.73 -27.48 41.10
N ASN A 271 -18.78 -28.31 40.67
CA ASN A 271 -18.97 -29.76 40.62
C ASN A 271 -19.02 -30.40 42.01
N ASN A 272 -18.19 -29.94 42.96
CA ASN A 272 -18.28 -30.33 44.37
C ASN A 272 -19.63 -29.91 44.97
N GLN A 273 -20.14 -28.71 44.67
CA GLN A 273 -21.46 -28.28 45.14
C GLN A 273 -22.59 -29.16 44.58
N ARG A 274 -22.56 -29.52 43.29
CA ARG A 274 -23.53 -30.46 42.69
C ARG A 274 -23.47 -31.84 43.35
N GLN A 275 -22.28 -32.33 43.68
CA GLN A 275 -22.10 -33.60 44.40
C GLN A 275 -22.65 -33.51 45.84
N TYR A 276 -22.40 -32.39 46.54
CA TYR A 276 -22.93 -32.14 47.87
C TYR A 276 -24.47 -32.04 47.87
N GLU A 277 -25.06 -31.33 46.89
CA GLU A 277 -26.51 -31.25 46.72
C GLU A 277 -27.13 -32.61 46.38
N ALA A 278 -26.53 -33.38 45.47
CA ALA A 278 -26.99 -34.73 45.14
C ALA A 278 -26.97 -35.67 46.35
N GLU A 279 -25.86 -35.72 47.11
CA GLU A 279 -25.75 -36.55 48.31
C GLU A 279 -26.69 -36.06 49.43
N ARG A 280 -26.88 -34.73 49.58
CA ARG A 280 -27.84 -34.13 50.52
C ARG A 280 -29.28 -34.48 50.18
N ASN A 281 -29.64 -34.54 48.90
CA ASN A 281 -31.02 -34.77 48.46
C ASN A 281 -31.44 -36.25 48.57
N LYS A 282 -30.50 -37.20 48.65
CA LYS A 282 -30.79 -38.61 48.95
C LYS A 282 -31.64 -38.77 50.22
N GLY A 283 -32.52 -39.76 50.20
CA GLY A 283 -33.40 -40.11 51.32
C GLY A 283 -32.63 -40.54 52.58
N PRO A 284 -33.25 -40.48 53.79
CA PRO A 284 -32.56 -40.66 55.06
C PRO A 284 -31.82 -41.99 55.26
N GLY A 285 -32.19 -43.05 54.52
CA GLY A 285 -31.52 -44.36 54.56
C GLY A 285 -30.47 -44.59 53.47
N HIS A 286 -30.20 -43.61 52.58
CA HIS A 286 -29.23 -43.71 51.48
C HIS A 286 -28.21 -42.56 51.45
N ARG A 287 -28.37 -41.54 52.31
CA ARG A 287 -27.45 -40.43 52.51
C ARG A 287 -26.29 -40.85 53.41
N ALA A 288 -25.06 -40.77 52.92
CA ALA A 288 -23.86 -41.04 53.73
C ALA A 288 -23.38 -39.76 54.45
N PRO A 289 -23.43 -39.67 55.80
CA PRO A 289 -23.07 -38.45 56.52
C PRO A 289 -21.57 -38.12 56.40
N GLU A 290 -20.69 -39.12 56.47
CA GLU A 290 -19.24 -38.97 56.30
C GLU A 290 -18.87 -38.45 54.88
N ARG A 291 -19.65 -38.85 53.86
CA ARG A 291 -19.51 -38.32 52.50
C ARG A 291 -19.99 -36.87 52.41
N LEU A 292 -21.03 -36.52 53.15
CA LEU A 292 -21.54 -35.15 53.22
C LEU A 292 -20.53 -34.21 53.90
N GLU A 293 -19.87 -34.69 54.97
CA GLU A 293 -18.85 -33.98 55.74
C GLU A 293 -17.56 -33.78 54.93
N SER A 294 -17.03 -34.85 54.31
CA SER A 294 -15.85 -34.75 53.43
C SER A 294 -16.09 -33.88 52.19
N LEU A 295 -17.31 -33.83 51.65
CA LEU A 295 -17.67 -32.89 50.58
C LEU A 295 -17.70 -31.43 51.07
N LEU A 296 -18.09 -31.17 52.33
CA LEU A 296 -18.02 -29.84 52.94
C LEU A 296 -16.58 -29.41 53.26
N GLU A 297 -15.77 -30.33 53.77
CA GLU A 297 -14.34 -30.08 54.02
C GLU A 297 -13.61 -29.76 52.71
N LYS A 298 -13.82 -30.57 51.66
CA LYS A 298 -13.25 -30.30 50.33
C LYS A 298 -13.80 -29.01 49.69
N ARG A 299 -15.04 -28.61 50.02
CA ARG A 299 -15.58 -27.31 49.60
C ARG A 299 -14.88 -26.15 50.27
N LYS A 300 -14.54 -26.29 51.56
CA LYS A 300 -13.80 -25.28 52.32
C LYS A 300 -12.37 -25.15 51.79
N GLU A 301 -11.68 -26.26 51.55
CA GLU A 301 -10.36 -26.29 50.91
C GLU A 301 -10.38 -25.59 49.53
N LEU A 302 -11.37 -25.91 48.68
CA LEU A 302 -11.54 -25.25 47.37
C LEU A 302 -11.94 -23.76 47.47
N GLN A 303 -12.48 -23.30 48.61
CA GLN A 303 -12.75 -21.89 48.86
C GLN A 303 -11.48 -21.15 49.30
N GLU A 304 -10.68 -21.75 50.19
CA GLU A 304 -9.42 -21.18 50.68
C GLU A 304 -8.40 -21.05 49.53
N HIS A 305 -8.24 -22.10 48.71
CA HIS A 305 -7.44 -22.04 47.48
C HIS A 305 -7.94 -20.98 46.48
N GLN A 306 -9.25 -20.72 46.39
CA GLN A 306 -9.80 -19.68 45.51
C GLN A 306 -9.43 -18.28 46.01
N GLU A 307 -9.53 -18.05 47.33
CA GLU A 307 -9.20 -16.76 47.97
C GLU A 307 -7.70 -16.42 47.85
N GLU A 308 -6.82 -17.41 47.98
CA GLU A 308 -5.36 -17.22 47.79
C GLU A 308 -5.00 -16.85 46.34
N ILE A 309 -5.63 -17.52 45.35
CA ILE A 309 -5.45 -17.22 43.93
C ILE A 309 -5.99 -15.81 43.59
N GLU A 310 -7.14 -15.43 44.15
CA GLU A 310 -7.67 -14.07 44.02
C GLU A 310 -6.77 -13.03 44.71
N GLY A 311 -6.12 -13.37 45.83
CA GLY A 311 -5.09 -12.57 46.48
C GLY A 311 -3.88 -12.30 45.56
N MET A 312 -3.27 -13.36 45.00
CA MET A 312 -2.16 -13.25 44.06
C MET A 312 -2.54 -12.46 42.78
N MET A 313 -3.73 -12.70 42.24
CA MET A 313 -4.25 -11.95 41.08
C MET A 313 -4.43 -10.45 41.39
N ASN A 314 -4.97 -10.11 42.57
CA ASN A 314 -5.15 -8.73 43.02
C ASN A 314 -3.81 -8.03 43.27
N ALA A 315 -2.81 -8.75 43.83
CA ALA A 315 -1.45 -8.25 44.01
C ALA A 315 -0.78 -7.90 42.66
N LEU A 316 -0.83 -8.79 41.67
CA LEU A 316 -0.31 -8.53 40.32
C LEU A 316 -1.07 -7.41 39.59
N PHE A 317 -2.39 -7.36 39.77
CA PHE A 317 -3.23 -6.33 39.15
C PHE A 317 -2.92 -4.93 39.71
N ARG A 318 -2.89 -4.78 41.04
CA ARG A 318 -2.59 -3.50 41.69
C ARG A 318 -1.12 -3.12 41.55
N GLY A 319 -0.20 -4.02 41.86
CA GLY A 319 1.24 -3.75 41.87
C GLY A 319 1.84 -3.54 40.48
N VAL A 320 1.36 -4.27 39.46
CA VAL A 320 1.92 -4.20 38.09
C VAL A 320 0.94 -3.57 37.11
N PHE A 321 -0.22 -4.18 36.86
CA PHE A 321 -1.09 -3.77 35.75
C PHE A 321 -1.51 -2.29 35.86
N VAL A 322 -2.01 -1.85 37.02
CA VAL A 322 -2.54 -0.50 37.26
C VAL A 322 -1.48 0.61 37.08
N HIS A 323 -0.19 0.29 37.14
CA HIS A 323 0.90 1.21 36.85
C HIS A 323 1.40 1.07 35.41
N ARG A 324 1.49 -0.16 34.88
CA ARG A 324 2.15 -0.46 33.60
C ARG A 324 1.23 -0.37 32.36
N TYR A 325 -0.09 -0.42 32.50
CA TYR A 325 -1.02 -0.12 31.38
C TYR A 325 -0.84 1.31 30.84
N ARG A 326 -0.25 2.20 31.64
CA ARG A 326 0.05 3.61 31.35
C ARG A 326 1.55 3.93 31.42
N ASP A 327 2.41 2.95 31.15
CA ASP A 327 3.86 3.18 31.02
C ASP A 327 4.16 4.21 29.93
N ILE A 328 5.30 4.91 30.01
CA ILE A 328 5.80 5.76 28.93
C ILE A 328 6.03 4.93 27.65
N LEU A 329 6.44 3.67 27.80
CA LEU A 329 6.75 2.77 26.69
C LEU A 329 5.49 2.09 26.11
N PRO A 330 5.17 2.27 24.81
CA PRO A 330 3.94 1.74 24.21
C PRO A 330 3.93 0.21 24.15
N GLU A 331 5.10 -0.41 24.03
CA GLU A 331 5.29 -1.87 24.06
C GLU A 331 4.72 -2.49 25.35
N ILE A 332 4.95 -1.83 26.49
CA ILE A 332 4.51 -2.28 27.82
C ILE A 332 3.00 -2.08 27.96
N ARG A 333 2.48 -0.91 27.54
CA ARG A 333 1.03 -0.65 27.49
C ARG A 333 0.29 -1.68 26.63
N ALA A 334 0.84 -2.00 25.46
CA ALA A 334 0.30 -2.97 24.53
C ALA A 334 0.25 -4.41 25.10
N ILE A 335 1.24 -4.81 25.92
CA ILE A 335 1.23 -6.10 26.64
C ILE A 335 0.11 -6.14 27.68
N CYS A 336 0.00 -5.11 28.52
CA CYS A 336 -1.07 -5.04 29.53
C CYS A 336 -2.47 -5.14 28.89
N ILE A 337 -2.69 -4.41 27.79
CA ILE A 337 -3.98 -4.42 27.06
C ILE A 337 -4.27 -5.76 26.38
N GLU A 338 -3.26 -6.48 25.90
CA GLU A 338 -3.45 -7.82 25.32
C GLU A 338 -3.90 -8.83 26.37
N GLU A 339 -3.22 -8.87 27.51
CA GLU A 339 -3.48 -9.88 28.54
C GLU A 339 -4.81 -9.61 29.28
N ILE A 340 -5.17 -8.35 29.58
CA ILE A 340 -6.49 -8.05 30.19
C ILE A 340 -7.65 -8.43 29.26
N GLY A 341 -7.49 -8.26 27.93
CA GLY A 341 -8.44 -8.78 26.96
C GLY A 341 -8.55 -10.31 27.00
N SER A 342 -7.42 -11.01 27.15
CA SER A 342 -7.38 -12.46 27.34
C SER A 342 -8.09 -12.90 28.63
N TRP A 343 -7.95 -12.17 29.75
CA TRP A 343 -8.63 -12.49 31.02
C TRP A 343 -10.14 -12.33 30.89
N MET A 344 -10.61 -11.23 30.30
CA MET A 344 -12.03 -10.99 29.99
C MET A 344 -12.64 -12.06 29.11
N GLN A 345 -11.90 -12.55 28.10
CA GLN A 345 -12.38 -13.58 27.19
C GLN A 345 -12.37 -14.97 27.83
N SER A 346 -11.41 -15.25 28.71
CA SER A 346 -11.22 -16.59 29.32
C SER A 346 -12.11 -16.83 30.54
N TYR A 347 -12.25 -15.83 31.43
CA TYR A 347 -13.03 -15.93 32.67
C TYR A 347 -13.99 -14.75 32.82
N SER A 348 -14.87 -14.62 31.81
CA SER A 348 -15.79 -13.48 31.64
C SER A 348 -16.74 -13.26 32.82
N THR A 349 -17.09 -14.31 33.58
CA THR A 349 -17.94 -14.18 34.77
C THR A 349 -17.34 -13.27 35.84
N SER A 350 -16.00 -13.24 35.97
CA SER A 350 -15.27 -12.40 36.92
C SER A 350 -14.67 -11.13 36.26
N PHE A 351 -14.02 -11.28 35.09
CA PHE A 351 -13.27 -10.18 34.47
C PHE A 351 -14.05 -9.30 33.49
N LEU A 352 -15.18 -9.75 32.92
CA LEU A 352 -15.97 -8.95 31.99
C LEU A 352 -16.96 -8.05 32.75
N THR A 353 -16.42 -6.99 33.33
CA THR A 353 -17.13 -5.94 34.09
C THR A 353 -16.50 -4.56 33.85
N ASP A 354 -17.25 -3.47 34.09
CA ASP A 354 -16.80 -2.09 33.87
C ASP A 354 -15.52 -1.72 34.62
N SER A 355 -15.28 -2.34 35.78
CA SER A 355 -14.07 -2.11 36.59
C SER A 355 -12.79 -2.44 35.82
N TYR A 356 -12.85 -3.39 34.89
CA TYR A 356 -11.77 -3.80 34.00
C TYR A 356 -11.92 -3.21 32.58
N LEU A 357 -13.13 -3.17 32.02
CA LEU A 357 -13.38 -2.68 30.64
C LEU A 357 -12.93 -1.22 30.43
N LYS A 358 -13.04 -0.37 31.47
CA LYS A 358 -12.59 1.04 31.42
C LYS A 358 -11.13 1.20 30.96
N TYR A 359 -10.23 0.25 31.28
CA TYR A 359 -8.83 0.33 30.90
C TYR A 359 -8.65 0.20 29.37
N ILE A 360 -9.43 -0.66 28.71
CA ILE A 360 -9.44 -0.75 27.25
C ILE A 360 -10.07 0.51 26.65
N GLY A 361 -11.21 0.97 27.19
CA GLY A 361 -11.94 2.15 26.71
C GLY A 361 -11.12 3.44 26.73
N TRP A 362 -10.40 3.71 27.83
CA TRP A 362 -9.43 4.81 27.89
C TRP A 362 -8.32 4.63 26.84
N THR A 363 -7.77 3.43 26.75
CA THR A 363 -6.57 3.14 25.93
C THR A 363 -6.86 3.05 24.42
N LEU A 364 -8.13 3.09 23.98
CA LEU A 364 -8.51 3.41 22.58
C LEU A 364 -8.04 4.81 22.13
N HIS A 365 -7.68 5.70 23.06
CA HIS A 365 -7.22 7.07 22.80
C HIS A 365 -5.69 7.21 22.80
N ASP A 366 -4.96 6.10 22.93
CA ASP A 366 -3.50 6.11 22.96
C ASP A 366 -2.90 6.71 21.68
N LYS A 367 -1.81 7.48 21.80
CA LYS A 367 -1.12 8.09 20.65
C LYS A 367 -0.44 7.05 19.75
N HIS A 368 -0.08 5.87 20.29
CA HIS A 368 0.64 4.81 19.60
C HIS A 368 -0.28 3.76 18.97
N ARG A 369 0.05 3.38 17.72
CA ARG A 369 -0.77 2.47 16.89
C ARG A 369 -0.81 1.05 17.43
N GLU A 370 0.32 0.53 17.91
CA GLU A 370 0.44 -0.81 18.47
C GLU A 370 -0.47 -1.00 19.69
N VAL A 371 -0.62 0.05 20.51
CA VAL A 371 -1.51 0.05 21.67
C VAL A 371 -2.97 0.04 21.23
N ARG A 372 -3.39 0.98 20.36
CA ARG A 372 -4.76 1.04 19.82
C ARG A 372 -5.15 -0.27 19.10
N LEU A 373 -4.22 -0.89 18.39
CA LEU A 373 -4.41 -2.16 17.70
C LEU A 373 -4.65 -3.33 18.66
N LYS A 374 -4.06 -3.34 19.86
CA LYS A 374 -4.36 -4.34 20.89
C LYS A 374 -5.73 -4.11 21.51
N CYS A 375 -6.13 -2.86 21.77
CA CYS A 375 -7.48 -2.52 22.25
C CYS A 375 -8.55 -3.09 21.32
N LEU A 376 -8.45 -2.81 20.01
CA LEU A 376 -9.41 -3.31 19.01
C LEU A 376 -9.42 -4.84 18.93
N LYS A 377 -8.26 -5.50 19.00
CA LYS A 377 -8.17 -6.96 18.94
C LYS A 377 -8.74 -7.65 20.19
N ALA A 378 -8.53 -7.07 21.37
CA ALA A 378 -9.15 -7.51 22.61
C ALA A 378 -10.68 -7.41 22.50
N LEU A 379 -11.21 -6.24 22.15
CA LEU A 379 -12.65 -6.03 21.97
C LEU A 379 -13.24 -7.00 20.93
N LYS A 380 -12.56 -7.20 19.78
CA LYS A 380 -13.00 -8.12 18.72
C LYS A 380 -13.10 -9.58 19.22
N GLY A 381 -12.29 -9.98 20.21
CA GLY A 381 -12.42 -11.27 20.89
C GLY A 381 -13.67 -11.39 21.78
N LEU A 382 -14.12 -10.28 22.36
CA LEU A 382 -15.30 -10.22 23.23
C LEU A 382 -16.61 -10.13 22.43
N TYR A 383 -16.72 -9.16 21.50
CA TYR A 383 -17.89 -9.03 20.61
C TYR A 383 -18.05 -10.20 19.64
N GLY A 384 -17.02 -11.06 19.49
CA GLY A 384 -17.10 -12.30 18.72
C GLY A 384 -18.01 -13.37 19.33
N SER A 385 -18.39 -13.25 20.60
CA SER A 385 -19.34 -14.16 21.27
C SER A 385 -20.65 -13.44 21.61
N ARG A 386 -21.77 -13.95 21.08
CA ARG A 386 -23.12 -13.39 21.32
C ARG A 386 -23.52 -13.49 22.81
N ASP A 387 -22.99 -14.46 23.54
CA ASP A 387 -23.29 -14.65 24.97
C ASP A 387 -22.64 -13.56 25.86
N LEU A 388 -21.66 -12.81 25.32
CA LEU A 388 -20.95 -11.76 26.04
C LEU A 388 -21.46 -10.35 25.75
N THR A 389 -22.23 -10.13 24.66
CA THR A 389 -22.60 -8.77 24.21
C THR A 389 -23.50 -8.03 25.18
N ALA A 390 -24.39 -8.72 25.89
CA ALA A 390 -25.22 -8.12 26.94
C ALA A 390 -24.39 -7.47 28.08
N ARG A 391 -23.18 -7.98 28.35
CA ARG A 391 -22.23 -7.37 29.32
C ARG A 391 -21.43 -6.21 28.74
N LEU A 392 -21.54 -5.95 27.43
CA LEU A 392 -20.82 -4.90 26.73
C LEU A 392 -21.70 -3.68 26.42
N GLU A 393 -23.02 -3.72 26.60
CA GLU A 393 -23.94 -2.63 26.20
C GLU A 393 -23.57 -1.24 26.73
N LEU A 394 -23.25 -1.13 28.03
CA LEU A 394 -22.83 0.12 28.67
C LEU A 394 -21.44 0.60 28.19
N PHE A 395 -20.52 -0.32 27.91
CA PHE A 395 -19.23 0.00 27.30
C PHE A 395 -19.39 0.46 25.84
N THR A 396 -20.25 -0.23 25.08
CA THR A 396 -20.48 0.03 23.65
C THR A 396 -21.12 1.40 23.48
N SER A 397 -22.21 1.68 24.20
CA SER A 397 -22.88 3.00 24.17
C SER A 397 -21.93 4.14 24.55
N ARG A 398 -21.01 3.93 25.50
CA ARG A 398 -20.02 4.94 25.91
C ARG A 398 -18.87 5.17 24.90
N PHE A 399 -18.44 4.14 24.17
CA PHE A 399 -17.25 4.18 23.32
C PHE A 399 -17.50 3.98 21.81
N LYS A 400 -18.76 3.80 21.37
CA LYS A 400 -19.17 3.65 19.97
C LYS A 400 -18.55 4.72 19.08
N ASP A 401 -18.77 5.99 19.40
CA ASP A 401 -18.30 7.13 18.58
C ASP A 401 -16.77 7.11 18.42
N ARG A 402 -16.04 6.69 19.47
CA ARG A 402 -14.59 6.48 19.37
C ARG A 402 -14.24 5.33 18.43
N MET A 403 -14.92 4.18 18.54
CA MET A 403 -14.69 3.02 17.66
C MET A 403 -15.01 3.34 16.19
N VAL A 404 -16.07 4.11 15.93
CA VAL A 404 -16.40 4.62 14.59
C VAL A 404 -15.34 5.60 14.09
N SER A 405 -14.90 6.57 14.91
CA SER A 405 -13.82 7.51 14.54
C SER A 405 -12.49 6.81 14.17
N MET A 406 -12.24 5.61 14.71
CA MET A 406 -11.03 4.83 14.43
C MET A 406 -11.04 4.17 13.05
N VAL A 407 -12.15 4.20 12.31
CA VAL A 407 -12.16 3.85 10.88
C VAL A 407 -11.33 4.84 10.06
N MET A 408 -11.21 6.10 10.52
CA MET A 408 -10.34 7.13 9.93
C MET A 408 -9.05 7.32 10.75
N ASP A 409 -8.56 6.26 11.40
CA ASP A 409 -7.26 6.30 12.08
C ASP A 409 -6.11 6.50 11.07
N ARG A 410 -5.11 7.30 11.46
CA ARG A 410 -3.91 7.61 10.66
C ARG A 410 -3.14 6.36 10.20
N GLU A 411 -3.27 5.25 10.93
CA GLU A 411 -2.54 4.01 10.67
C GLU A 411 -3.50 2.92 10.20
N TYR A 412 -3.44 2.57 8.91
CA TYR A 412 -4.42 1.69 8.27
C TYR A 412 -4.67 0.34 8.96
N ASP A 413 -3.65 -0.26 9.60
CA ASP A 413 -3.80 -1.51 10.36
C ASP A 413 -4.78 -1.37 11.55
N VAL A 414 -4.88 -0.17 12.14
CA VAL A 414 -5.84 0.15 13.21
C VAL A 414 -7.24 0.33 12.59
N ALA A 415 -7.36 1.11 11.51
CA ALA A 415 -8.62 1.32 10.80
C ALA A 415 -9.26 0.01 10.29
N VAL A 416 -8.45 -0.89 9.72
CA VAL A 416 -8.88 -2.22 9.25
C VAL A 416 -9.49 -3.06 10.38
N GLU A 417 -8.89 -3.03 11.57
CA GLU A 417 -9.42 -3.78 12.72
C GLU A 417 -10.60 -3.07 13.39
N ALA A 418 -10.71 -1.73 13.26
CA ALA A 418 -11.87 -0.96 13.71
C ALA A 418 -13.12 -1.29 12.87
N VAL A 419 -13.01 -1.32 11.54
CA VAL A 419 -14.13 -1.75 10.67
C VAL A 419 -14.54 -3.19 10.99
N LYS A 420 -13.58 -4.12 11.16
CA LYS A 420 -13.90 -5.51 11.55
C LYS A 420 -14.56 -5.64 12.92
N LEU A 421 -14.24 -4.75 13.87
CA LEU A 421 -14.91 -4.68 15.17
C LEU A 421 -16.37 -4.21 14.99
N LEU A 422 -16.59 -3.17 14.18
CA LEU A 422 -17.92 -2.65 13.86
C LEU A 422 -18.77 -3.67 13.09
N ILE A 423 -18.17 -4.52 12.25
CA ILE A 423 -18.85 -5.67 11.63
C ILE A 423 -19.36 -6.68 12.67
N LEU A 424 -18.62 -6.93 13.75
CA LEU A 424 -19.10 -7.82 14.82
C LEU A 424 -20.21 -7.17 15.66
N ILE A 425 -20.10 -5.87 15.95
CA ILE A 425 -21.16 -5.11 16.62
C ILE A 425 -22.44 -5.14 15.77
N LEU A 426 -22.35 -4.84 14.47
CA LEU A 426 -23.47 -4.92 13.53
C LEU A 426 -24.16 -6.30 13.50
N LYS A 427 -23.39 -7.39 13.57
CA LYS A 427 -23.90 -8.77 13.52
C LYS A 427 -24.50 -9.25 14.85
N ASN A 428 -23.94 -8.83 15.98
CA ASN A 428 -24.23 -9.41 17.30
C ASN A 428 -24.95 -8.45 18.26
N MET A 429 -25.15 -7.18 17.89
CA MET A 429 -25.84 -6.14 18.67
C MET A 429 -26.73 -5.29 17.76
N GLU A 430 -27.95 -5.78 17.53
CA GLU A 430 -28.97 -5.13 16.71
C GLU A 430 -29.29 -3.71 17.23
N GLY A 431 -29.44 -2.74 16.32
CA GLY A 431 -29.80 -1.34 16.64
C GLY A 431 -28.71 -0.45 17.25
N VAL A 432 -27.52 -0.97 17.58
CA VAL A 432 -26.46 -0.19 18.26
C VAL A 432 -25.72 0.78 17.34
N LEU A 433 -25.58 0.47 16.06
CA LEU A 433 -25.01 1.37 15.05
C LEU A 433 -26.14 2.11 14.34
N THR A 434 -26.17 3.44 14.49
CA THR A 434 -27.13 4.30 13.78
C THR A 434 -26.77 4.42 12.30
N ASP A 435 -27.68 4.90 11.47
CA ASP A 435 -27.39 5.09 10.04
C ASP A 435 -26.30 6.15 9.81
N ALA A 436 -26.24 7.20 10.63
CA ALA A 436 -25.14 8.18 10.62
C ALA A 436 -23.77 7.56 11.00
N ASP A 437 -23.73 6.56 11.89
CA ASP A 437 -22.50 5.79 12.15
C ASP A 437 -22.07 4.98 10.93
N CYS A 438 -23.03 4.49 10.14
CA CYS A 438 -22.79 3.70 8.94
C CYS A 438 -22.36 4.57 7.75
N GLU A 439 -23.00 5.73 7.56
CA GLU A 439 -22.65 6.74 6.57
C GLU A 439 -21.20 7.22 6.71
N GLY A 440 -20.70 7.37 7.94
CA GLY A 440 -19.28 7.67 8.20
C GLY A 440 -18.29 6.58 7.75
N ILE A 441 -18.77 5.36 7.45
CA ILE A 441 -17.98 4.21 7.00
C ILE A 441 -18.11 4.00 5.49
N TYR A 442 -19.24 4.36 4.87
CA TYR A 442 -19.51 4.11 3.46
C TYR A 442 -18.47 4.70 2.48
N PRO A 443 -17.96 5.95 2.63
CA PRO A 443 -16.90 6.49 1.77
C PRO A 443 -15.62 5.64 1.72
N VAL A 444 -15.38 4.85 2.77
CA VAL A 444 -14.14 4.09 2.96
C VAL A 444 -14.01 2.92 1.97
N VAL A 445 -15.10 2.50 1.31
CA VAL A 445 -15.05 1.56 0.18
C VAL A 445 -14.26 2.11 -1.02
N TYR A 446 -14.03 3.42 -1.10
CA TYR A 446 -13.22 4.04 -2.15
C TYR A 446 -11.75 4.24 -1.75
N ALA A 447 -11.36 3.94 -0.50
CA ALA A 447 -10.00 4.18 -0.01
C ALA A 447 -8.90 3.50 -0.87
N SER A 448 -7.75 4.18 -1.02
CA SER A 448 -6.60 3.65 -1.79
C SER A 448 -5.96 2.42 -1.14
N ASN A 449 -6.08 2.27 0.18
CA ASN A 449 -5.64 1.07 0.88
C ASN A 449 -6.68 -0.05 0.74
N ARG A 450 -6.40 -1.06 -0.09
CA ARG A 450 -7.32 -2.18 -0.33
C ARG A 450 -7.73 -2.91 0.95
N ALA A 451 -6.83 -3.11 1.92
CA ALA A 451 -7.17 -3.87 3.13
C ALA A 451 -8.25 -3.15 3.96
N LEU A 452 -8.24 -1.81 3.96
CA LEU A 452 -9.29 -1.00 4.57
C LEU A 452 -10.56 -0.97 3.70
N ALA A 453 -10.40 -0.77 2.39
CA ALA A 453 -11.52 -0.68 1.46
C ALA A 453 -12.33 -1.99 1.36
N SER A 454 -11.67 -3.16 1.32
CA SER A 454 -12.34 -4.48 1.36
C SER A 454 -12.96 -4.77 2.73
N ALA A 455 -12.44 -4.22 3.83
CA ALA A 455 -13.10 -4.32 5.14
C ALA A 455 -14.38 -3.47 5.17
N ALA A 456 -14.35 -2.25 4.62
CA ALA A 456 -15.53 -1.42 4.45
C ALA A 456 -16.54 -2.05 3.48
N GLY A 457 -16.07 -2.73 2.43
CA GLY A 457 -16.90 -3.54 1.54
C GLY A 457 -17.58 -4.72 2.24
N GLU A 458 -16.90 -5.41 3.17
CA GLU A 458 -17.55 -6.42 4.01
C GLU A 458 -18.61 -5.77 4.94
N PHE A 459 -18.33 -4.62 5.56
CA PHE A 459 -19.31 -3.89 6.37
C PHE A 459 -20.55 -3.50 5.56
N LEU A 460 -20.36 -2.92 4.37
CA LEU A 460 -21.45 -2.55 3.46
C LEU A 460 -22.26 -3.79 3.03
N TYR A 461 -21.59 -4.92 2.78
CA TYR A 461 -22.25 -6.19 2.47
C TYR A 461 -23.18 -6.66 3.59
N TRP A 462 -22.75 -6.58 4.86
CA TRP A 462 -23.59 -6.98 6.00
C TRP A 462 -24.68 -5.97 6.36
N LYS A 463 -24.47 -4.66 6.14
CA LYS A 463 -25.45 -3.60 6.46
C LYS A 463 -26.57 -3.49 5.42
N LEU A 464 -26.26 -3.51 4.13
CA LEU A 464 -27.23 -3.26 3.05
C LEU A 464 -27.64 -4.53 2.28
N PHE A 465 -26.66 -5.32 1.85
CA PHE A 465 -26.91 -6.38 0.85
C PHE A 465 -27.41 -7.70 1.46
N TYR A 466 -26.81 -8.14 2.56
CA TYR A 466 -27.13 -9.41 3.21
C TYR A 466 -28.58 -9.50 3.72
N PRO A 467 -29.16 -8.50 4.42
CA PRO A 467 -30.52 -8.60 4.95
C PRO A 467 -31.56 -8.78 3.84
N GLU A 468 -31.45 -7.99 2.77
CA GLU A 468 -32.36 -8.04 1.63
C GLU A 468 -32.23 -9.33 0.79
N CYS A 469 -31.04 -9.96 0.79
CA CYS A 469 -30.81 -11.22 0.09
C CYS A 469 -31.36 -12.45 0.85
N GLU A 470 -31.28 -12.50 2.19
CA GLU A 470 -31.68 -13.70 2.96
C GLU A 470 -33.06 -13.60 3.65
N THR A 471 -33.55 -12.41 4.07
CA THR A 471 -34.84 -12.30 4.80
C THR A 471 -36.05 -12.85 4.05
N LYS A 472 -35.98 -12.94 2.71
CA LYS A 472 -37.04 -13.47 1.84
C LYS A 472 -36.96 -14.99 1.61
N MET A 473 -36.04 -15.70 2.26
CA MET A 473 -35.82 -17.16 2.12
C MET A 473 -36.45 -18.04 3.21
N VAL A 474 -37.33 -17.50 4.07
CA VAL A 474 -38.02 -18.30 5.13
C VAL A 474 -38.93 -19.40 4.54
N SER A 475 -39.33 -19.30 3.26
CA SER A 475 -40.15 -20.29 2.56
C SER A 475 -39.36 -21.16 1.58
N GLY A 476 -39.00 -22.38 2.00
CA GLY A 476 -38.75 -23.50 1.10
C GLY A 476 -37.29 -23.80 0.74
N ARG A 477 -36.96 -25.09 0.69
CA ARG A 477 -35.62 -25.61 0.41
C ARG A 477 -35.21 -25.42 -1.05
N GLU A 478 -34.29 -24.50 -1.35
CA GLU A 478 -33.17 -24.77 -2.27
C GLU A 478 -32.06 -23.71 -2.15
N ARG A 479 -30.78 -24.13 -2.12
CA ARG A 479 -29.61 -23.23 -2.19
C ARG A 479 -29.29 -22.81 -3.65
N ARG A 480 -30.33 -22.48 -4.43
CA ARG A 480 -30.16 -21.81 -5.73
C ARG A 480 -30.44 -20.32 -5.55
N ARG A 481 -29.59 -19.48 -6.12
CA ARG A 481 -29.80 -18.02 -6.17
C ARG A 481 -31.15 -17.78 -6.84
N SER A 482 -32.06 -17.08 -6.17
CA SER A 482 -33.26 -16.60 -6.86
C SER A 482 -32.85 -15.45 -7.80
N PRO A 483 -33.30 -15.42 -9.07
CA PRO A 483 -33.03 -14.29 -9.96
C PRO A 483 -33.53 -12.95 -9.40
N ARG A 484 -34.52 -12.99 -8.49
CA ARG A 484 -35.02 -11.84 -7.74
C ARG A 484 -33.97 -11.28 -6.77
N ALA A 485 -33.30 -12.12 -5.98
CA ALA A 485 -32.27 -11.66 -5.04
C ALA A 485 -31.06 -11.07 -5.78
N GLN A 486 -30.66 -11.66 -6.91
CA GLN A 486 -29.56 -11.14 -7.73
C GLN A 486 -29.90 -9.79 -8.39
N ARG A 487 -31.16 -9.57 -8.80
CA ARG A 487 -31.65 -8.23 -9.20
C ARG A 487 -31.63 -7.24 -8.04
N THR A 488 -32.16 -7.61 -6.88
CA THR A 488 -32.16 -6.75 -5.68
C THR A 488 -30.74 -6.33 -5.28
N PHE A 489 -29.76 -7.24 -5.35
CA PHE A 489 -28.35 -6.91 -5.15
C PHE A 489 -27.87 -5.81 -6.10
N PHE A 490 -28.14 -5.91 -7.40
CA PHE A 490 -27.70 -4.90 -8.36
C PHE A 490 -28.44 -3.56 -8.23
N HIS A 491 -29.75 -3.55 -7.95
CA HIS A 491 -30.46 -2.29 -7.68
C HIS A 491 -29.93 -1.57 -6.43
N LEU A 492 -29.67 -2.29 -5.34
CA LEU A 492 -29.04 -1.73 -4.14
C LEU A 492 -27.62 -1.20 -4.41
N LEU A 493 -26.88 -1.86 -5.30
CA LEU A 493 -25.52 -1.43 -5.69
C LEU A 493 -25.53 -0.18 -6.57
N LEU A 494 -26.53 -0.05 -7.44
CA LEU A 494 -26.78 1.15 -8.25
C LEU A 494 -27.19 2.34 -7.37
N SER A 495 -28.18 2.16 -6.50
CA SER A 495 -28.59 3.17 -5.50
C SER A 495 -27.38 3.63 -4.69
N PHE A 496 -26.63 2.71 -4.07
CA PHE A 496 -25.45 3.06 -3.28
C PHE A 496 -24.40 3.84 -4.07
N PHE A 497 -24.12 3.45 -5.32
CA PHE A 497 -23.11 4.14 -6.12
C PHE A 497 -23.56 5.57 -6.47
N VAL A 498 -24.79 5.71 -7.00
CA VAL A 498 -25.36 7.00 -7.41
C VAL A 498 -25.54 7.94 -6.21
N GLU A 499 -26.07 7.45 -5.09
CA GLU A 499 -26.23 8.22 -3.85
C GLU A 499 -24.90 8.61 -3.19
N SER A 500 -23.78 7.95 -3.54
CA SER A 500 -22.50 8.25 -2.91
C SER A 500 -21.78 9.48 -3.49
N GLU A 501 -22.00 9.83 -4.76
CA GLU A 501 -21.37 10.95 -5.50
C GLU A 501 -19.83 11.09 -5.40
N LEU A 502 -19.11 10.09 -4.84
CA LEU A 502 -17.68 10.17 -4.52
C LEU A 502 -16.74 9.75 -5.67
N HIS A 503 -17.23 9.03 -6.68
CA HIS A 503 -16.42 8.49 -7.76
C HIS A 503 -17.21 8.39 -9.06
N ASN A 504 -16.60 8.78 -10.18
CA ASN A 504 -17.21 8.72 -11.51
C ASN A 504 -17.13 7.31 -12.15
N HIS A 505 -16.60 6.30 -11.46
CA HIS A 505 -16.45 4.94 -11.99
C HIS A 505 -16.47 3.87 -10.89
N ALA A 506 -16.98 2.67 -11.20
CA ALA A 506 -17.29 1.64 -10.21
C ALA A 506 -16.11 0.73 -9.82
N ALA A 507 -15.00 0.73 -10.56
CA ALA A 507 -13.86 -0.18 -10.35
C ALA A 507 -13.38 -0.33 -8.89
N TYR A 508 -13.35 0.75 -8.10
CA TYR A 508 -12.95 0.70 -6.70
C TYR A 508 -14.03 0.12 -5.77
N LEU A 509 -15.32 0.33 -6.08
CA LEU A 509 -16.43 -0.29 -5.35
C LEU A 509 -16.52 -1.79 -5.64
N VAL A 510 -16.36 -2.18 -6.91
CA VAL A 510 -16.31 -3.59 -7.35
C VAL A 510 -15.17 -4.35 -6.66
N ASP A 511 -13.97 -3.77 -6.58
CA ASP A 511 -12.84 -4.39 -5.88
C ASP A 511 -13.03 -4.49 -4.35
N SER A 512 -13.67 -3.49 -3.74
CA SER A 512 -13.97 -3.52 -2.30
C SER A 512 -14.98 -4.61 -1.96
N LEU A 513 -15.96 -4.83 -2.83
CA LEU A 513 -16.97 -5.89 -2.70
C LEU A 513 -16.49 -7.24 -3.26
N TRP A 514 -15.31 -7.32 -3.88
CA TRP A 514 -14.83 -8.52 -4.57
C TRP A 514 -14.69 -9.75 -3.65
N ASP A 515 -14.16 -9.53 -2.45
CA ASP A 515 -13.81 -10.61 -1.52
C ASP A 515 -15.05 -11.18 -0.77
N CYS A 516 -16.13 -10.39 -0.64
CA CYS A 516 -17.38 -10.76 0.04
C CYS A 516 -18.56 -11.06 -0.91
N ALA A 517 -18.67 -10.32 -2.02
CA ALA A 517 -19.75 -10.39 -3.00
C ALA A 517 -19.29 -10.75 -4.43
N GLY A 518 -18.01 -11.13 -4.63
CA GLY A 518 -17.47 -11.54 -5.93
C GLY A 518 -18.19 -12.72 -6.59
N SER A 519 -19.02 -13.46 -5.86
CA SER A 519 -19.88 -14.50 -6.42
C SER A 519 -21.09 -13.89 -7.18
N GLN A 520 -21.59 -12.75 -6.72
CA GLN A 520 -22.69 -11.97 -7.29
C GLN A 520 -22.19 -11.01 -8.37
N LEU A 521 -21.01 -10.39 -8.18
CA LEU A 521 -20.40 -9.50 -9.17
C LEU A 521 -20.02 -10.24 -10.48
N LYS A 522 -19.86 -11.57 -10.44
CA LYS A 522 -19.63 -12.43 -11.62
C LYS A 522 -20.92 -12.99 -12.24
N ASP A 523 -22.10 -12.52 -11.80
CA ASP A 523 -23.39 -12.91 -12.37
C ASP A 523 -23.71 -12.08 -13.63
N TRP A 524 -22.89 -12.26 -14.67
CA TRP A 524 -22.95 -11.50 -15.92
C TRP A 524 -24.26 -11.74 -16.70
N GLU A 525 -24.90 -12.91 -16.51
CA GLU A 525 -26.24 -13.21 -17.03
C GLU A 525 -27.26 -12.21 -16.49
N SER A 526 -27.29 -12.00 -15.16
CA SER A 526 -28.18 -11.02 -14.54
C SER A 526 -27.84 -9.58 -14.97
N LEU A 527 -26.56 -9.19 -15.00
CA LEU A 527 -26.14 -7.84 -15.45
C LEU A 527 -26.58 -7.53 -16.87
N THR A 528 -26.31 -8.44 -17.82
CA THR A 528 -26.70 -8.25 -19.22
C THR A 528 -28.21 -8.33 -19.45
N SER A 529 -28.94 -9.12 -18.65
CA SER A 529 -30.41 -9.18 -18.70
C SER A 529 -31.04 -7.87 -18.23
N LEU A 530 -30.52 -7.26 -17.15
CA LEU A 530 -30.93 -5.93 -16.71
C LEU A 530 -30.71 -4.88 -17.82
N LEU A 531 -29.55 -4.89 -18.47
CA LEU A 531 -29.21 -3.94 -19.56
C LEU A 531 -30.02 -4.14 -20.86
N LEU A 532 -30.60 -5.31 -21.12
CA LEU A 532 -31.29 -5.63 -22.39
C LEU A 532 -32.82 -5.74 -22.27
N GLU A 533 -33.39 -5.80 -21.08
CA GLU A 533 -34.83 -5.84 -20.88
C GLU A 533 -35.49 -4.49 -21.20
N LYS A 534 -36.73 -4.55 -21.72
CA LYS A 534 -37.48 -3.38 -22.21
C LYS A 534 -38.47 -2.80 -21.21
N ASP A 535 -38.83 -3.61 -20.20
CA ASP A 535 -39.85 -3.28 -19.20
C ASP A 535 -39.24 -2.76 -17.88
N GLN A 536 -37.97 -2.35 -17.90
CA GLN A 536 -37.26 -1.82 -16.73
C GLN A 536 -37.13 -0.30 -16.79
N ASN A 537 -37.50 0.35 -15.69
CA ASN A 537 -37.33 1.79 -15.48
C ASN A 537 -35.92 2.07 -14.90
N LEU A 538 -34.87 1.66 -15.60
CA LEU A 538 -33.51 2.18 -15.35
C LEU A 538 -33.44 3.59 -15.95
N ASP A 539 -32.83 4.53 -15.23
CA ASP A 539 -32.45 5.82 -15.81
C ASP A 539 -31.08 5.74 -16.52
N ASP A 540 -30.76 6.77 -17.28
CA ASP A 540 -29.56 6.83 -18.12
C ASP A 540 -28.25 6.69 -17.32
N VAL A 541 -28.21 7.24 -16.10
CA VAL A 541 -27.06 7.16 -15.19
C VAL A 541 -26.94 5.77 -14.58
N GLN A 542 -28.07 5.13 -14.25
CA GLN A 542 -28.11 3.73 -13.82
C GLN A 542 -27.62 2.79 -14.94
N GLU A 543 -27.99 3.03 -16.20
CA GLU A 543 -27.49 2.23 -17.33
C GLU A 543 -25.97 2.38 -17.53
N SER A 544 -25.45 3.61 -17.52
CA SER A 544 -24.00 3.86 -17.58
C SER A 544 -23.25 3.21 -16.40
N THR A 545 -23.78 3.36 -15.18
CA THR A 545 -23.21 2.75 -13.97
C THR A 545 -23.21 1.22 -14.05
N LEU A 546 -24.28 0.61 -14.55
CA LEU A 546 -24.41 -0.83 -14.67
C LEU A 546 -23.47 -1.42 -15.74
N ILE A 547 -23.21 -0.68 -16.82
CA ILE A 547 -22.17 -0.99 -17.81
C ILE A 547 -20.79 -0.93 -17.17
N GLU A 548 -20.47 0.11 -16.39
CA GLU A 548 -19.18 0.25 -15.71
C GLU A 548 -18.97 -0.82 -14.61
N ILE A 549 -20.03 -1.22 -13.88
CA ILE A 549 -19.99 -2.39 -12.97
C ILE A 549 -19.70 -3.67 -13.75
N LEU A 550 -20.35 -3.88 -14.91
CA LEU A 550 -20.11 -5.03 -15.79
C LEU A 550 -18.64 -5.06 -16.28
N VAL A 551 -18.15 -3.96 -16.85
CA VAL A 551 -16.78 -3.84 -17.37
C VAL A 551 -15.75 -4.04 -16.26
N SER A 552 -15.92 -3.39 -15.10
CA SER A 552 -15.04 -3.57 -13.94
C SER A 552 -15.05 -5.01 -13.40
N SER A 553 -16.20 -5.69 -13.35
CA SER A 553 -16.27 -7.09 -12.91
C SER A 553 -15.59 -8.06 -13.89
N VAL A 554 -15.75 -7.83 -15.19
CA VAL A 554 -15.12 -8.61 -16.27
C VAL A 554 -13.62 -8.41 -16.27
N ARG A 555 -13.18 -7.14 -16.15
CA ARG A 555 -11.77 -6.76 -16.00
C ARG A 555 -11.13 -7.49 -14.83
N GLN A 556 -11.68 -7.36 -13.62
CA GLN A 556 -11.08 -7.95 -12.43
C GLN A 556 -11.12 -9.48 -12.42
N ALA A 557 -12.11 -10.11 -13.09
CA ALA A 557 -12.12 -11.56 -13.32
C ALA A 557 -11.04 -12.03 -14.30
N SER A 558 -10.77 -11.26 -15.38
CA SER A 558 -9.84 -11.61 -16.46
C SER A 558 -8.38 -11.26 -16.13
N GLU A 559 -8.12 -10.07 -15.59
CA GLU A 559 -6.78 -9.63 -15.15
C GLU A 559 -6.34 -10.37 -13.87
N GLY A 560 -7.29 -10.70 -12.99
CA GLY A 560 -7.04 -11.43 -11.74
C GLY A 560 -6.37 -10.61 -10.63
N HIS A 561 -6.17 -9.30 -10.82
CA HIS A 561 -5.61 -8.39 -9.82
C HIS A 561 -6.54 -7.18 -9.54
N PRO A 562 -6.41 -6.51 -8.39
CA PRO A 562 -7.12 -5.26 -8.09
C PRO A 562 -6.83 -4.15 -9.11
N PRO A 563 -7.64 -3.06 -9.15
CA PRO A 563 -7.33 -1.86 -9.91
C PRO A 563 -6.04 -1.17 -9.43
N VAL A 564 -5.60 -0.17 -10.21
CA VAL A 564 -4.41 0.64 -9.93
C VAL A 564 -4.47 1.25 -8.51
N GLY A 565 -3.31 1.46 -7.89
CA GLY A 565 -3.20 1.89 -6.48
C GLY A 565 -3.45 0.79 -5.44
N ARG A 566 -4.28 -0.22 -5.75
CA ARG A 566 -4.67 -1.30 -4.81
C ARG A 566 -3.87 -2.61 -4.90
N ILE A 567 -2.95 -2.70 -5.85
CA ILE A 567 -2.12 -3.90 -6.08
C ILE A 567 -1.06 -4.05 -4.97
N THR A 568 -1.23 -5.02 -4.08
CA THR A 568 -0.41 -5.23 -2.87
C THR A 568 0.92 -5.97 -3.13
N GLY A 569 1.72 -5.41 -4.04
CA GLY A 569 3.08 -5.88 -4.37
C GLY A 569 3.10 -7.05 -5.37
N ARG A 570 4.31 -7.40 -5.86
CA ARG A 570 4.49 -8.41 -6.94
C ARG A 570 4.41 -9.86 -6.44
N LYS A 571 3.31 -10.24 -5.79
CA LYS A 571 2.95 -11.66 -5.57
C LYS A 571 2.11 -12.13 -6.75
N GLY A 572 2.68 -12.99 -7.60
CA GLY A 572 1.93 -13.61 -8.69
C GLY A 572 0.89 -14.61 -8.19
N LEU A 573 -0.21 -14.75 -8.92
CA LEU A 573 -1.34 -15.63 -8.60
C LEU A 573 -0.91 -17.07 -8.32
N THR A 574 -1.56 -17.71 -7.33
CA THR A 574 -1.39 -19.13 -7.03
C THR A 574 -1.97 -20.00 -8.16
N PRO A 575 -1.58 -21.29 -8.26
CA PRO A 575 -2.15 -22.20 -9.26
C PRO A 575 -3.68 -22.36 -9.19
N LYS A 576 -4.27 -22.18 -7.98
CA LYS A 576 -5.73 -22.22 -7.80
C LYS A 576 -6.39 -20.98 -8.40
N GLU A 577 -5.85 -19.79 -8.13
CA GLU A 577 -6.40 -18.53 -8.62
C GLU A 577 -6.25 -18.41 -10.15
N ARG A 578 -5.10 -18.81 -10.72
CA ARG A 578 -4.92 -18.87 -12.18
C ARG A 578 -5.94 -19.79 -12.86
N LYS A 579 -6.28 -20.91 -12.22
CA LYS A 579 -7.34 -21.78 -12.75
C LYS A 579 -8.70 -21.09 -12.70
N ILE A 580 -9.05 -20.45 -11.59
CA ILE A 580 -10.32 -19.71 -11.46
C ILE A 580 -10.40 -18.58 -12.50
N GLN A 581 -9.32 -17.82 -12.68
CA GLN A 581 -9.17 -16.78 -13.71
C GLN A 581 -9.40 -17.33 -15.12
N ALA A 582 -8.78 -18.47 -15.48
CA ALA A 582 -8.98 -19.10 -16.78
C ALA A 582 -10.41 -19.67 -16.96
N ASP A 583 -10.91 -20.39 -15.95
CA ASP A 583 -12.28 -20.95 -15.93
C ASP A 583 -13.32 -19.81 -16.05
N ASP A 584 -13.09 -18.64 -15.43
CA ASP A 584 -13.97 -17.46 -15.48
C ASP A 584 -13.82 -16.67 -16.80
N LYS A 585 -12.60 -16.54 -17.35
CA LYS A 585 -12.36 -15.90 -18.65
C LYS A 585 -13.07 -16.64 -19.80
N VAL A 586 -13.11 -17.98 -19.75
CA VAL A 586 -13.89 -18.77 -20.72
C VAL A 586 -15.39 -18.48 -20.57
N LYS A 587 -15.94 -18.52 -19.35
CA LYS A 587 -17.37 -18.26 -19.08
C LYS A 587 -17.81 -16.87 -19.56
N LEU A 588 -17.09 -15.81 -19.20
CA LEU A 588 -17.47 -14.45 -19.61
C LEU A 588 -17.40 -14.27 -21.12
N THR A 589 -16.45 -14.93 -21.79
CA THR A 589 -16.33 -14.85 -23.26
C THR A 589 -17.48 -15.60 -23.95
N GLU A 590 -17.80 -16.82 -23.49
CA GLU A 590 -18.94 -17.60 -24.03
C GLU A 590 -20.28 -16.90 -23.82
N HIS A 591 -20.44 -16.18 -22.70
CA HIS A 591 -21.65 -15.40 -22.38
C HIS A 591 -21.75 -14.08 -23.17
N LEU A 592 -20.66 -13.31 -23.24
CA LEU A 592 -20.72 -11.94 -23.76
C LEU A 592 -20.59 -11.83 -25.29
N ILE A 593 -19.94 -12.79 -25.98
CA ILE A 593 -19.86 -12.79 -27.46
C ILE A 593 -21.23 -12.62 -28.16
N PRO A 594 -22.29 -13.37 -27.81
CA PRO A 594 -23.61 -13.20 -28.46
C PRO A 594 -24.37 -11.94 -28.02
N LEU A 595 -24.01 -11.31 -26.89
CA LEU A 595 -24.73 -10.18 -26.30
C LEU A 595 -24.08 -8.82 -26.60
N LEU A 596 -22.76 -8.76 -26.76
CA LEU A 596 -22.03 -7.52 -27.05
C LEU A 596 -22.55 -6.77 -28.30
N PRO A 597 -22.87 -7.42 -29.44
CA PRO A 597 -23.48 -6.72 -30.57
C PRO A 597 -24.88 -6.14 -30.26
N GLN A 598 -25.62 -6.75 -29.34
CA GLN A 598 -26.97 -6.30 -28.95
C GLN A 598 -26.91 -5.11 -27.98
N LEU A 599 -25.94 -5.13 -27.05
CA LEU A 599 -25.64 -4.01 -26.17
C LEU A 599 -25.15 -2.81 -26.98
N LEU A 600 -24.18 -3.01 -27.90
CA LEU A 600 -23.73 -1.96 -28.81
C LEU A 600 -24.89 -1.39 -29.63
N ALA A 601 -25.78 -2.23 -30.18
CA ALA A 601 -26.95 -1.74 -30.92
C ALA A 601 -27.89 -0.87 -30.08
N LYS A 602 -28.23 -1.30 -28.85
CA LYS A 602 -29.08 -0.53 -27.92
C LYS A 602 -28.45 0.84 -27.61
N PHE A 603 -27.15 0.87 -27.32
CA PHE A 603 -26.46 2.07 -26.83
C PHE A 603 -25.71 2.86 -27.93
N SER A 604 -25.89 2.50 -29.20
CA SER A 604 -25.08 2.97 -30.37
C SER A 604 -25.09 4.48 -30.69
N ALA A 605 -25.66 5.32 -29.83
CA ALA A 605 -25.63 6.79 -29.94
C ALA A 605 -24.93 7.46 -28.74
N ASP A 606 -24.52 6.69 -27.72
CA ASP A 606 -23.97 7.18 -26.46
C ASP A 606 -22.48 6.83 -26.35
N ALA A 607 -21.63 7.86 -26.31
CA ALA A 607 -20.19 7.68 -26.27
C ALA A 607 -19.67 7.12 -24.93
N GLU A 608 -20.33 7.46 -23.82
CA GLU A 608 -19.93 7.03 -22.46
C GLU A 608 -20.32 5.57 -22.21
N LYS A 609 -21.44 5.11 -22.78
CA LYS A 609 -21.89 3.71 -22.72
C LYS A 609 -21.15 2.82 -23.74
N VAL A 610 -20.87 3.31 -24.95
CA VAL A 610 -20.25 2.51 -26.02
C VAL A 610 -18.75 2.26 -25.80
N ALA A 611 -17.97 3.24 -25.34
CA ALA A 611 -16.52 3.05 -25.19
C ALA A 611 -16.15 1.93 -24.18
N PRO A 612 -16.78 1.82 -22.98
CA PRO A 612 -16.56 0.70 -22.07
C PRO A 612 -17.06 -0.64 -22.61
N LEU A 613 -18.18 -0.66 -23.36
CA LEU A 613 -18.67 -1.88 -24.01
C LEU A 613 -17.67 -2.42 -25.04
N LEU A 614 -17.05 -1.56 -25.85
CA LEU A 614 -15.98 -1.95 -26.77
C LEU A 614 -14.75 -2.51 -26.02
N GLN A 615 -14.40 -1.93 -24.87
CA GLN A 615 -13.29 -2.41 -24.03
C GLN A 615 -13.50 -3.82 -23.45
N LEU A 616 -14.73 -4.36 -23.41
CA LEU A 616 -14.97 -5.75 -22.98
C LEU A 616 -14.15 -6.77 -23.78
N LEU A 617 -13.89 -6.47 -25.07
CA LEU A 617 -13.15 -7.35 -25.98
C LEU A 617 -11.70 -7.59 -25.54
N ASN A 618 -11.10 -6.64 -24.81
CA ASN A 618 -9.75 -6.73 -24.22
C ASN A 618 -9.62 -7.94 -23.27
N TYR A 619 -10.74 -8.38 -22.69
CA TYR A 619 -10.79 -9.39 -21.64
C TYR A 619 -11.26 -10.76 -22.14
N PHE A 620 -11.54 -10.92 -23.44
CA PHE A 620 -12.05 -12.17 -24.03
C PHE A 620 -10.91 -13.16 -24.39
N ASP A 621 -11.25 -14.44 -24.54
CA ASP A 621 -10.45 -15.40 -25.33
C ASP A 621 -11.04 -15.53 -26.74
N LEU A 622 -10.48 -14.77 -27.68
CA LEU A 622 -11.00 -14.63 -29.05
C LEU A 622 -11.00 -15.96 -29.85
N ASN A 623 -10.26 -16.98 -29.40
CA ASN A 623 -10.33 -18.34 -29.96
C ASN A 623 -11.72 -18.98 -29.81
N ILE A 624 -12.55 -18.49 -28.88
CA ILE A 624 -13.91 -18.97 -28.63
C ILE A 624 -14.83 -18.69 -29.83
N TYR A 625 -14.59 -17.62 -30.61
CA TYR A 625 -15.31 -17.40 -31.88
C TYR A 625 -15.22 -18.60 -32.83
N CYS A 626 -14.03 -19.19 -32.97
CA CYS A 626 -13.81 -20.35 -33.84
C CYS A 626 -14.23 -21.66 -33.16
N THR A 627 -13.76 -21.90 -31.93
CA THR A 627 -13.92 -23.19 -31.25
C THR A 627 -15.36 -23.48 -30.83
N ARG A 628 -16.19 -22.45 -30.61
CA ARG A 628 -17.64 -22.57 -30.34
C ARG A 628 -18.54 -22.27 -31.55
N ARG A 629 -17.98 -21.96 -32.72
CA ARG A 629 -18.70 -21.60 -33.96
C ARG A 629 -19.62 -20.38 -33.79
N LEU A 630 -19.07 -19.30 -33.25
CA LEU A 630 -19.78 -18.04 -32.96
C LEU A 630 -19.46 -16.95 -34.00
N GLU A 631 -18.92 -17.29 -35.17
CA GLU A 631 -18.47 -16.34 -36.19
C GLU A 631 -19.60 -15.45 -36.72
N LYS A 632 -20.87 -15.89 -36.65
CA LYS A 632 -22.05 -15.05 -36.92
C LYS A 632 -22.11 -13.82 -35.99
N HIS A 633 -21.71 -13.97 -34.73
CA HIS A 633 -21.69 -12.87 -33.76
C HIS A 633 -20.49 -11.94 -33.98
N LEU A 634 -19.40 -12.44 -34.57
CA LEU A 634 -18.30 -11.60 -35.06
C LEU A 634 -18.77 -10.73 -36.25
N GLU A 635 -19.54 -11.29 -37.18
CA GLU A 635 -20.11 -10.52 -38.31
C GLU A 635 -21.07 -9.43 -37.83
N LEU A 636 -21.93 -9.72 -36.84
CA LEU A 636 -22.78 -8.72 -36.19
C LEU A 636 -21.96 -7.67 -35.40
N PHE A 637 -20.89 -8.07 -34.72
CA PHE A 637 -20.00 -7.15 -34.02
C PHE A 637 -19.31 -6.19 -34.99
N LEU A 638 -18.78 -6.68 -36.11
CA LEU A 638 -18.11 -5.85 -37.11
C LEU A 638 -19.07 -4.84 -37.77
N GLN A 639 -20.33 -5.23 -38.02
CA GLN A 639 -21.37 -4.32 -38.49
C GLN A 639 -21.66 -3.21 -37.47
N GLN A 640 -21.81 -3.55 -36.19
CA GLN A 640 -22.07 -2.57 -35.13
C GLN A 640 -20.87 -1.68 -34.84
N LEU A 641 -19.65 -2.21 -34.94
CA LEU A 641 -18.42 -1.42 -34.85
C LEU A 641 -18.30 -0.40 -35.99
N GLN A 642 -18.62 -0.79 -37.23
CA GLN A 642 -18.66 0.12 -38.38
C GLN A 642 -19.73 1.22 -38.18
N GLU A 643 -20.92 0.86 -37.68
CA GLU A 643 -21.99 1.81 -37.38
C GLU A 643 -21.57 2.82 -36.29
N VAL A 644 -20.98 2.35 -35.19
CA VAL A 644 -20.44 3.18 -34.10
C VAL A 644 -19.36 4.15 -34.59
N VAL A 645 -18.37 3.68 -35.35
CA VAL A 645 -17.25 4.52 -35.82
C VAL A 645 -17.72 5.61 -36.80
N VAL A 646 -18.77 5.33 -37.59
CA VAL A 646 -19.36 6.33 -38.50
C VAL A 646 -20.22 7.35 -37.74
N LYS A 647 -20.93 6.95 -36.68
CA LYS A 647 -21.72 7.86 -35.83
C LYS A 647 -20.84 8.79 -35.00
N HIS A 648 -19.85 8.24 -34.30
CA HIS A 648 -19.09 8.95 -33.28
C HIS A 648 -17.92 9.79 -33.84
N ALA A 649 -17.53 10.81 -33.07
CA ALA A 649 -16.36 11.65 -33.30
C ALA A 649 -15.50 11.81 -32.02
N GLU A 650 -15.96 11.23 -30.91
CA GLU A 650 -15.36 11.26 -29.57
C GLU A 650 -14.13 10.36 -29.55
N PRO A 651 -12.95 10.86 -29.15
CA PRO A 651 -11.72 10.08 -29.22
C PRO A 651 -11.79 8.75 -28.46
N THR A 652 -12.47 8.71 -27.32
CA THR A 652 -12.61 7.52 -26.46
C THR A 652 -13.33 6.36 -27.13
N VAL A 653 -14.36 6.65 -27.93
CA VAL A 653 -15.07 5.66 -28.75
C VAL A 653 -14.20 5.22 -29.93
N LEU A 654 -13.52 6.16 -30.57
CA LEU A 654 -12.71 5.89 -31.76
C LEU A 654 -11.45 5.06 -31.45
N GLU A 655 -10.73 5.34 -30.36
CA GLU A 655 -9.62 4.49 -29.90
C GLU A 655 -10.10 3.12 -29.42
N ALA A 656 -11.20 3.05 -28.67
CA ALA A 656 -11.76 1.77 -28.26
C ALA A 656 -12.19 0.91 -29.46
N GLY A 657 -12.74 1.53 -30.51
CA GLY A 657 -13.13 0.87 -31.76
C GLY A 657 -11.92 0.42 -32.60
N ALA A 658 -10.91 1.27 -32.76
CA ALA A 658 -9.67 0.94 -33.45
C ALA A 658 -8.90 -0.18 -32.73
N HIS A 659 -8.82 -0.13 -31.39
CA HIS A 659 -8.18 -1.17 -30.59
C HIS A 659 -8.97 -2.50 -30.61
N ALA A 660 -10.30 -2.45 -30.54
CA ALA A 660 -11.14 -3.63 -30.68
C ALA A 660 -10.93 -4.32 -32.06
N LEU A 661 -10.81 -3.53 -33.14
CA LEU A 661 -10.50 -4.07 -34.45
C LEU A 661 -9.06 -4.61 -34.54
N TYR A 662 -8.08 -3.95 -33.91
CA TYR A 662 -6.69 -4.42 -33.80
C TYR A 662 -6.59 -5.80 -33.14
N LEU A 663 -7.29 -6.02 -32.02
CA LEU A 663 -7.33 -7.32 -31.35
C LEU A 663 -7.89 -8.44 -32.23
N LEU A 664 -8.87 -8.14 -33.09
CA LEU A 664 -9.45 -9.08 -34.05
C LEU A 664 -8.58 -9.26 -35.31
N CYS A 665 -7.64 -8.35 -35.58
CA CYS A 665 -6.72 -8.38 -36.73
C CYS A 665 -5.42 -9.19 -36.48
N ASN A 666 -5.40 -10.14 -35.54
CA ASN A 666 -4.29 -11.08 -35.44
C ASN A 666 -4.34 -12.11 -36.59
N PRO A 667 -3.29 -12.24 -37.44
CA PRO A 667 -3.22 -13.22 -38.53
C PRO A 667 -3.32 -14.69 -38.10
N GLU A 668 -3.12 -15.01 -36.81
CA GLU A 668 -3.28 -16.37 -36.28
C GLU A 668 -4.75 -16.84 -36.26
N PHE A 669 -5.72 -15.93 -36.27
CA PHE A 669 -7.14 -16.29 -36.25
C PHE A 669 -7.66 -16.70 -37.64
N THR A 670 -8.40 -17.82 -37.71
CA THR A 670 -8.96 -18.30 -38.99
C THR A 670 -10.04 -17.38 -39.58
N PHE A 671 -10.54 -16.40 -38.80
CA PHE A 671 -11.46 -15.36 -39.27
C PHE A 671 -10.76 -14.08 -39.73
N PHE A 672 -9.42 -13.96 -39.63
CA PHE A 672 -8.65 -12.75 -39.94
C PHE A 672 -9.08 -12.07 -41.25
N GLY A 673 -9.19 -12.83 -42.35
CA GLY A 673 -9.58 -12.29 -43.66
C GLY A 673 -10.99 -11.68 -43.74
N ARG A 674 -11.91 -12.01 -42.80
CA ARG A 674 -13.22 -11.32 -42.71
C ARG A 674 -13.08 -9.99 -41.97
N VAL A 675 -12.28 -9.97 -40.91
CA VAL A 675 -11.99 -8.77 -40.11
C VAL A 675 -11.21 -7.75 -40.94
N ASP A 676 -10.17 -8.19 -41.66
CA ASP A 676 -9.37 -7.33 -42.53
C ASP A 676 -10.15 -6.77 -43.72
N PHE A 677 -11.13 -7.52 -44.23
CA PHE A 677 -12.07 -7.03 -45.25
C PHE A 677 -13.04 -5.98 -44.68
N ALA A 678 -13.50 -6.12 -43.44
CA ALA A 678 -14.29 -5.08 -42.75
C ALA A 678 -13.44 -3.83 -42.45
N ARG A 679 -12.20 -4.02 -41.96
CA ARG A 679 -11.20 -2.95 -41.76
C ARG A 679 -10.93 -2.17 -43.03
N SER A 680 -10.70 -2.88 -44.14
CA SER A 680 -10.49 -2.29 -45.45
C SER A 680 -11.65 -1.40 -45.84
N GLN A 681 -12.88 -1.93 -45.93
CA GLN A 681 -14.06 -1.15 -46.31
C GLN A 681 -14.32 0.08 -45.42
N LEU A 682 -14.06 -0.02 -44.12
CA LEU A 682 -14.21 1.12 -43.20
C LEU A 682 -13.20 2.23 -43.50
N VAL A 683 -11.92 1.90 -43.71
CA VAL A 683 -10.90 2.92 -44.02
C VAL A 683 -11.00 3.41 -45.47
N ASP A 684 -11.40 2.56 -46.41
CA ASP A 684 -11.74 2.96 -47.79
C ASP A 684 -12.84 4.04 -47.75
N LEU A 685 -13.97 3.78 -47.07
CA LEU A 685 -15.08 4.73 -46.87
C LEU A 685 -14.67 6.06 -46.20
N LEU A 686 -13.76 6.02 -45.23
CA LEU A 686 -13.26 7.23 -44.55
C LEU A 686 -12.26 8.01 -45.41
N SER A 687 -11.45 7.31 -46.21
CA SER A 687 -10.45 7.93 -47.08
C SER A 687 -11.09 8.60 -48.29
N ASP A 688 -12.07 7.95 -48.93
CA ASP A 688 -12.85 8.50 -50.04
C ASP A 688 -13.57 9.80 -49.60
N ARG A 689 -14.18 9.79 -48.41
CA ARG A 689 -14.82 10.97 -47.82
C ARG A 689 -13.82 12.10 -47.58
N PHE A 690 -12.68 11.81 -46.94
CA PHE A 690 -11.65 12.82 -46.70
C PHE A 690 -11.12 13.43 -47.99
N GLN A 691 -10.96 12.65 -49.06
CA GLN A 691 -10.52 13.18 -50.37
C GLN A 691 -11.55 14.17 -50.93
N GLN A 692 -12.85 13.88 -50.85
CA GLN A 692 -13.90 14.82 -51.26
C GLN A 692 -13.90 16.10 -50.40
N GLU A 693 -13.96 15.96 -49.07
CA GLU A 693 -13.99 17.08 -48.12
C GLU A 693 -12.74 17.99 -48.26
N LEU A 694 -11.58 17.41 -48.61
CA LEU A 694 -10.35 18.17 -48.87
C LEU A 694 -10.34 18.87 -50.23
N GLU A 695 -10.87 18.27 -51.30
CA GLU A 695 -10.97 18.95 -52.60
C GLU A 695 -11.89 20.18 -52.51
N GLU A 696 -12.97 20.09 -51.73
CA GLU A 696 -13.88 21.20 -51.45
C GLU A 696 -13.16 22.31 -50.65
N LEU A 697 -12.46 21.98 -49.55
CA LEU A 697 -11.69 22.93 -48.73
C LEU A 697 -10.52 23.62 -49.45
N LEU A 698 -9.89 22.95 -50.42
CA LEU A 698 -8.81 23.52 -51.23
C LEU A 698 -9.34 24.44 -52.34
N GLN A 699 -10.63 24.37 -52.68
CA GLN A 699 -11.29 25.22 -53.68
C GLN A 699 -12.08 26.37 -53.06
N SER A 700 -12.61 26.22 -51.84
CA SER A 700 -13.34 27.27 -51.13
C SER A 700 -12.41 28.28 -50.43
N SER A 701 -12.87 29.53 -50.32
CA SER A 701 -12.23 30.58 -49.52
C SER A 701 -12.93 30.82 -48.17
N PHE A 702 -14.02 30.09 -47.92
CA PHE A 702 -14.79 30.07 -46.69
C PHE A 702 -15.33 28.65 -46.53
N LEU A 703 -15.31 28.14 -45.30
CA LEU A 703 -16.02 26.94 -44.89
C LEU A 703 -17.13 27.35 -43.93
N ASP A 704 -18.22 26.59 -43.87
CA ASP A 704 -19.16 26.69 -42.75
C ASP A 704 -18.77 25.77 -41.57
N GLU A 705 -19.46 25.92 -40.43
CA GLU A 705 -19.14 25.16 -39.22
C GLU A 705 -19.45 23.66 -39.34
N ASP A 706 -20.39 23.27 -40.23
CA ASP A 706 -20.79 21.88 -40.46
C ASP A 706 -19.77 21.16 -41.38
N GLU A 707 -19.28 21.82 -42.43
CA GLU A 707 -18.16 21.35 -43.27
C GLU A 707 -16.90 21.11 -42.43
N VAL A 708 -16.55 22.08 -41.56
CA VAL A 708 -15.41 21.98 -40.64
C VAL A 708 -15.59 20.84 -39.64
N TYR A 709 -16.80 20.67 -39.09
CA TYR A 709 -17.09 19.57 -38.17
C TYR A 709 -16.99 18.20 -38.88
N SER A 710 -17.54 18.05 -40.09
CA SER A 710 -17.49 16.80 -40.85
C SER A 710 -16.05 16.39 -41.15
N LEU A 711 -15.25 17.29 -41.73
CA LEU A 711 -13.84 17.04 -42.03
C LEU A 711 -13.04 16.72 -40.76
N ALA A 712 -13.22 17.49 -39.68
CA ALA A 712 -12.55 17.23 -38.41
C ALA A 712 -12.93 15.85 -37.84
N ALA A 713 -14.19 15.42 -37.97
CA ALA A 713 -14.66 14.12 -37.54
C ALA A 713 -14.11 12.98 -38.43
N THR A 714 -14.06 13.15 -39.76
CA THR A 714 -13.43 12.19 -40.69
C THR A 714 -11.94 12.03 -40.38
N LEU A 715 -11.21 13.13 -40.18
CA LEU A 715 -9.80 13.11 -39.80
C LEU A 715 -9.56 12.48 -38.41
N LYS A 716 -10.42 12.73 -37.42
CA LYS A 716 -10.34 12.06 -36.10
C LYS A 716 -10.52 10.55 -36.21
N ARG A 717 -11.47 10.08 -37.03
CA ARG A 717 -11.67 8.64 -37.30
C ARG A 717 -10.44 8.02 -37.97
N LEU A 718 -9.92 8.64 -39.04
CA LEU A 718 -8.70 8.17 -39.69
C LEU A 718 -7.50 8.17 -38.72
N SER A 719 -7.35 9.20 -37.88
CA SER A 719 -6.24 9.36 -36.93
C SER A 719 -6.22 8.25 -35.88
N ALA A 720 -7.36 7.97 -35.25
CA ALA A 720 -7.48 6.87 -34.28
C ALA A 720 -7.19 5.50 -34.91
N PHE A 721 -7.59 5.30 -36.17
CA PHE A 721 -7.31 4.06 -36.90
C PHE A 721 -5.85 3.96 -37.36
N TYR A 722 -5.17 5.06 -37.72
CA TYR A 722 -3.75 5.03 -38.11
C TYR A 722 -2.81 4.83 -36.91
N ASN A 723 -3.25 5.14 -35.68
CA ASN A 723 -2.55 4.75 -34.45
C ASN A 723 -2.45 3.21 -34.32
N ALA A 724 -3.57 2.50 -34.56
CA ALA A 724 -3.69 1.06 -34.34
C ALA A 724 -3.44 0.18 -35.58
N HIS A 725 -3.46 0.75 -36.79
CA HIS A 725 -3.37 0.01 -38.05
C HIS A 725 -2.49 0.72 -39.08
N ASP A 726 -1.75 -0.07 -39.87
CA ASP A 726 -1.06 0.42 -41.06
C ASP A 726 -2.04 0.90 -42.13
N LEU A 727 -2.13 2.23 -42.31
CA LEU A 727 -2.90 2.88 -43.37
C LEU A 727 -2.02 3.41 -44.52
N THR A 728 -0.77 2.96 -44.65
CA THR A 728 0.18 3.46 -45.66
C THR A 728 -0.35 3.31 -47.09
N ARG A 729 -1.19 2.30 -47.36
CA ARG A 729 -1.79 2.03 -48.70
C ARG A 729 -2.76 3.12 -49.20
N TRP A 730 -3.22 4.04 -48.33
CA TRP A 730 -4.14 5.14 -48.69
C TRP A 730 -3.43 6.49 -48.89
N GLU A 731 -2.09 6.52 -48.84
CA GLU A 731 -1.23 7.67 -49.19
C GLU A 731 -1.54 9.01 -48.45
N LEU A 732 -2.19 8.94 -47.29
CA LEU A 732 -2.72 10.07 -46.51
C LEU A 732 -1.72 11.18 -46.15
N TYR A 733 -0.40 10.93 -46.27
CA TYR A 733 0.66 11.90 -46.03
C TYR A 733 0.48 13.20 -46.82
N GLU A 734 0.36 13.11 -48.16
CA GLU A 734 0.38 14.29 -49.04
C GLU A 734 -0.92 15.12 -48.99
N PRO A 735 -2.11 14.51 -48.86
CA PRO A 735 -3.33 15.23 -48.45
C PRO A 735 -3.17 16.02 -47.14
N CYS A 736 -2.77 15.36 -46.05
CA CYS A 736 -2.68 16.01 -44.73
C CYS A 736 -1.55 17.04 -44.63
N PHE A 737 -0.39 16.79 -45.26
CA PHE A 737 0.73 17.73 -45.26
C PHE A 737 0.41 19.03 -46.01
N ARG A 738 -0.28 18.96 -47.16
CA ARG A 738 -0.75 20.16 -47.88
C ARG A 738 -1.80 20.95 -47.09
N LEU A 739 -2.70 20.27 -46.38
CA LEU A 739 -3.70 20.87 -45.50
C LEU A 739 -3.05 21.63 -44.34
N LEU A 740 -2.10 21.00 -43.64
CA LEU A 740 -1.31 21.62 -42.56
C LEU A 740 -0.45 22.78 -43.08
N ARG A 741 0.09 22.66 -44.29
CA ARG A 741 0.84 23.75 -44.90
C ARG A 741 -0.04 24.97 -45.20
N LYS A 742 -1.26 24.79 -45.75
CA LYS A 742 -2.25 25.89 -45.88
C LYS A 742 -2.52 26.52 -44.50
N ALA A 743 -2.64 25.70 -43.45
CA ALA A 743 -2.88 26.19 -42.09
C ALA A 743 -1.77 27.13 -41.58
N VAL A 744 -0.50 26.77 -41.78
CA VAL A 744 0.65 27.62 -41.38
C VAL A 744 0.86 28.80 -42.32
N ASP A 745 0.71 28.60 -43.64
CA ASP A 745 0.96 29.64 -44.66
C ASP A 745 -0.15 30.73 -44.69
N THR A 746 -1.40 30.43 -44.26
CA THR A 746 -2.53 31.39 -44.33
C THR A 746 -3.32 31.62 -43.03
N GLY A 747 -3.26 30.70 -42.06
CA GLY A 747 -4.07 30.77 -40.83
C GLY A 747 -5.56 30.47 -41.02
N GLU A 748 -6.01 30.11 -42.23
CA GLU A 748 -7.44 29.92 -42.57
C GLU A 748 -8.01 28.56 -42.14
N VAL A 749 -7.16 27.58 -41.79
CA VAL A 749 -7.59 26.20 -41.47
C VAL A 749 -7.90 26.08 -39.97
N PRO A 750 -9.11 25.63 -39.57
CA PRO A 750 -9.49 25.56 -38.15
C PRO A 750 -8.64 24.59 -37.32
N HIS A 751 -8.39 24.95 -36.06
CA HIS A 751 -7.56 24.17 -35.12
C HIS A 751 -8.07 22.73 -34.91
N GLN A 752 -9.39 22.52 -34.96
CA GLN A 752 -10.04 21.21 -34.84
C GLN A 752 -9.68 20.25 -35.99
N VAL A 753 -9.29 20.79 -37.14
CA VAL A 753 -8.82 20.07 -38.34
C VAL A 753 -7.30 19.85 -38.28
N MET A 754 -6.53 20.82 -37.76
CA MET A 754 -5.07 20.71 -37.64
C MET A 754 -4.62 19.58 -36.71
N LEU A 755 -5.21 19.43 -35.52
CA LEU A 755 -4.80 18.43 -34.52
C LEU A 755 -4.82 16.97 -35.05
N PRO A 756 -5.90 16.45 -35.66
CA PRO A 756 -5.87 15.12 -36.24
C PRO A 756 -5.00 15.04 -37.51
N ALA A 757 -4.88 16.12 -38.30
CA ALA A 757 -4.00 16.12 -39.47
C ALA A 757 -2.50 16.02 -39.11
N LEU A 758 -2.04 16.73 -38.08
CA LEU A 758 -0.68 16.58 -37.51
C LEU A 758 -0.43 15.11 -37.12
N THR A 759 -1.40 14.52 -36.44
CA THR A 759 -1.32 13.16 -35.92
C THR A 759 -1.32 12.11 -37.05
N LEU A 760 -2.07 12.34 -38.14
CA LEU A 760 -2.06 11.50 -39.34
C LEU A 760 -0.72 11.53 -40.08
N VAL A 761 -0.09 12.71 -40.24
CA VAL A 761 1.23 12.82 -40.88
C VAL A 761 2.30 12.11 -40.03
N TYR A 762 2.25 12.29 -38.70
CA TYR A 762 3.12 11.58 -37.75
C TYR A 762 3.01 10.05 -37.88
N PHE A 763 1.79 9.47 -37.81
CA PHE A 763 1.64 8.03 -37.97
C PHE A 763 2.07 7.54 -39.36
N SER A 764 1.86 8.33 -40.41
CA SER A 764 2.35 7.99 -41.76
C SER A 764 3.88 7.92 -41.85
N ILE A 765 4.59 8.77 -41.11
CA ILE A 765 6.06 8.70 -40.97
C ILE A 765 6.47 7.42 -40.21
N LEU A 766 5.78 7.08 -39.11
CA LEU A 766 6.10 5.89 -38.29
C LEU A 766 5.83 4.55 -38.99
N TRP A 767 4.70 4.41 -39.70
CA TRP A 767 4.43 3.20 -40.48
C TRP A 767 5.40 3.08 -41.67
N THR A 768 5.73 4.18 -42.36
CA THR A 768 6.78 4.18 -43.38
C THR A 768 8.14 3.76 -42.81
N LEU A 769 8.53 4.25 -41.62
CA LEU A 769 9.75 3.81 -40.92
C LEU A 769 9.71 2.32 -40.58
N THR A 770 8.56 1.78 -40.18
CA THR A 770 8.36 0.37 -39.85
C THR A 770 8.62 -0.51 -41.09
N HIS A 771 8.07 -0.16 -42.25
CA HIS A 771 8.34 -0.84 -43.52
C HIS A 771 9.82 -0.79 -43.95
N LEU A 772 10.51 0.32 -43.66
CA LEU A 772 11.93 0.52 -44.02
C LEU A 772 12.93 0.03 -42.95
N SER A 773 12.45 -0.48 -41.81
CA SER A 773 13.31 -1.02 -40.74
C SER A 773 13.89 -2.41 -41.03
N GLY A 774 13.50 -3.03 -42.15
CA GLY A 774 14.10 -4.26 -42.67
C GLY A 774 15.35 -3.99 -43.52
N SER A 775 16.30 -4.94 -43.55
CA SER A 775 17.60 -4.81 -44.25
C SER A 775 17.53 -4.74 -45.79
N GLY A 776 16.34 -4.73 -46.39
CA GLY A 776 16.10 -4.57 -47.83
C GLY A 776 15.74 -3.15 -48.29
N ALA A 777 15.65 -2.16 -47.39
CA ALA A 777 15.27 -0.79 -47.73
C ALA A 777 16.27 -0.13 -48.71
N SER A 778 15.77 0.46 -49.80
CA SER A 778 16.64 1.18 -50.74
C SER A 778 17.00 2.58 -50.23
N GLN A 779 18.21 3.05 -50.57
CA GLN A 779 18.68 4.39 -50.20
C GLN A 779 17.73 5.52 -50.66
N LYS A 780 17.02 5.33 -51.78
CA LYS A 780 16.02 6.30 -52.25
C LYS A 780 14.79 6.39 -51.33
N GLN A 781 14.32 5.26 -50.79
CA GLN A 781 13.21 5.24 -49.85
C GLN A 781 13.62 5.84 -48.50
N LEU A 782 14.84 5.56 -48.03
CA LEU A 782 15.38 6.17 -46.81
C LEU A 782 15.52 7.68 -46.94
N LEU A 783 16.03 8.19 -48.07
CA LEU A 783 16.07 9.64 -48.32
C LEU A 783 14.65 10.24 -48.40
N SER A 784 13.73 9.63 -49.15
CA SER A 784 12.34 10.11 -49.24
C SER A 784 11.60 10.12 -47.89
N LEU A 785 11.92 9.20 -46.97
CA LEU A 785 11.39 9.25 -45.59
C LEU A 785 12.06 10.36 -44.78
N LYS A 786 13.39 10.57 -44.93
CA LYS A 786 14.09 11.68 -44.29
C LYS A 786 13.49 13.02 -44.71
N ASP A 787 13.31 13.25 -46.01
CA ASP A 787 12.82 14.51 -46.56
C ASP A 787 11.41 14.83 -46.05
N ARG A 788 10.53 13.82 -45.96
CA ARG A 788 9.19 13.94 -45.34
C ARG A 788 9.25 14.25 -43.84
N MET A 789 10.12 13.55 -43.10
CA MET A 789 10.28 13.74 -41.66
C MET A 789 10.83 15.14 -41.33
N VAL A 790 11.84 15.62 -42.07
CA VAL A 790 12.41 16.97 -41.89
C VAL A 790 11.38 18.05 -42.20
N ALA A 791 10.68 17.96 -43.32
CA ALA A 791 9.64 18.93 -43.68
C ALA A 791 8.47 18.95 -42.68
N PHE A 792 8.17 17.82 -42.02
CA PHE A 792 7.19 17.77 -40.94
C PHE A 792 7.74 18.32 -39.61
N CYS A 793 9.03 18.14 -39.31
CA CYS A 793 9.68 18.79 -38.17
C CYS A 793 9.70 20.32 -38.31
N GLU A 794 10.01 20.85 -39.50
CA GLU A 794 9.93 22.29 -39.82
C GLU A 794 8.50 22.83 -39.64
N LEU A 795 7.49 22.05 -40.04
CA LEU A 795 6.08 22.39 -39.85
C LEU A 795 5.69 22.40 -38.37
N CYS A 796 6.05 21.36 -37.61
CA CYS A 796 5.79 21.30 -36.17
C CYS A 796 6.53 22.41 -35.41
N GLN A 797 7.75 22.76 -35.81
CA GLN A 797 8.49 23.90 -35.27
C GLN A 797 7.72 25.21 -35.50
N SER A 798 7.21 25.42 -36.72
CA SER A 798 6.36 26.58 -37.06
C SER A 798 5.04 26.63 -36.26
N CYS A 799 4.63 25.52 -35.64
CA CYS A 799 3.48 25.43 -34.75
C CYS A 799 3.83 25.55 -33.24
N LEU A 800 5.09 25.83 -32.86
CA LEU A 800 5.45 26.13 -31.46
C LEU A 800 5.12 27.59 -31.06
N SER A 801 5.05 28.50 -32.03
CA SER A 801 4.72 29.92 -31.86
C SER A 801 3.40 30.31 -32.54
N ASP A 802 2.79 31.41 -32.11
CA ASP A 802 1.68 32.13 -32.77
C ASP A 802 0.41 31.30 -33.11
N VAL A 803 0.21 30.17 -32.44
CA VAL A 803 -1.00 29.30 -32.54
C VAL A 803 -1.58 28.99 -31.15
N THR A 804 -2.65 28.19 -31.07
CA THR A 804 -3.29 27.85 -29.78
C THR A 804 -2.47 26.84 -28.96
N SER A 805 -2.52 26.93 -27.62
CA SER A 805 -1.77 26.01 -26.71
C SER A 805 -1.96 24.53 -27.04
N GLU A 806 -3.17 24.13 -27.44
CA GLU A 806 -3.47 22.74 -27.83
C GLU A 806 -2.66 22.29 -29.06
N ILE A 807 -2.44 23.19 -30.03
CA ILE A 807 -1.57 22.93 -31.18
C ILE A 807 -0.09 22.98 -30.76
N GLN A 808 0.32 23.96 -29.95
CA GLN A 808 1.71 24.07 -29.48
C GLN A 808 2.13 22.83 -28.68
N GLU A 809 1.28 22.36 -27.76
CA GLU A 809 1.49 21.14 -26.98
C GLU A 809 1.51 19.89 -27.85
N GLN A 810 0.59 19.75 -28.81
CA GLN A 810 0.59 18.61 -29.73
C GLN A 810 1.83 18.61 -30.62
N ALA A 811 2.21 19.76 -31.19
CA ALA A 811 3.42 19.92 -31.98
C ALA A 811 4.67 19.59 -31.17
N PHE A 812 4.79 20.10 -29.93
CA PHE A 812 5.90 19.80 -29.03
C PHE A 812 6.01 18.31 -28.70
N VAL A 813 4.88 17.62 -28.45
CA VAL A 813 4.86 16.18 -28.18
C VAL A 813 5.29 15.37 -29.39
N LEU A 814 4.69 15.61 -30.57
CA LEU A 814 5.03 14.89 -31.80
C LEU A 814 6.48 15.14 -32.22
N LEU A 815 6.95 16.39 -32.09
CA LEU A 815 8.33 16.77 -32.39
C LEU A 815 9.30 16.13 -31.40
N SER A 816 9.00 16.13 -30.09
CA SER A 816 9.82 15.42 -29.08
C SER A 816 9.95 13.93 -29.38
N ASP A 817 8.87 13.24 -29.74
CA ASP A 817 8.95 11.80 -30.01
C ASP A 817 9.60 11.49 -31.37
N LEU A 818 9.41 12.32 -32.41
CA LEU A 818 10.17 12.20 -33.67
C LEU A 818 11.68 12.44 -33.47
N LEU A 819 12.05 13.52 -32.78
CA LEU A 819 13.45 13.83 -32.45
C LEU A 819 14.12 12.70 -31.65
N LEU A 820 13.36 12.00 -30.80
CA LEU A 820 13.83 10.82 -30.06
C LEU A 820 13.92 9.56 -30.91
N ILE A 821 12.96 9.30 -31.80
CA ILE A 821 12.93 8.13 -32.69
C ILE A 821 14.03 8.21 -33.75
N PHE A 822 14.19 9.37 -34.39
CA PHE A 822 15.21 9.63 -35.41
C PHE A 822 16.58 10.05 -34.82
N SER A 823 16.77 9.87 -33.51
CA SER A 823 18.00 10.16 -32.78
C SER A 823 19.19 9.25 -33.15
N PRO A 824 20.41 9.54 -32.67
CA PRO A 824 21.56 8.65 -32.77
C PRO A 824 21.35 7.25 -32.15
N GLN A 825 20.31 7.04 -31.33
CA GLN A 825 20.00 5.73 -30.75
C GLN A 825 19.45 4.74 -31.80
N MET A 826 18.90 5.22 -32.92
CA MET A 826 18.29 4.38 -33.96
C MET A 826 19.28 3.36 -34.57
N ILE A 827 20.53 3.76 -34.78
CA ILE A 827 21.59 2.92 -35.36
C ILE A 827 22.19 1.92 -34.37
N VAL A 828 21.96 2.10 -33.06
CA VAL A 828 22.45 1.20 -32.01
C VAL A 828 21.82 -0.18 -32.17
N GLY A 829 22.63 -1.23 -32.00
CA GLY A 829 22.22 -2.62 -32.21
C GLY A 829 22.45 -3.14 -33.64
N GLY A 830 23.31 -2.48 -34.44
CA GLY A 830 23.70 -2.96 -35.78
C GLY A 830 22.80 -2.47 -36.92
N ARG A 831 22.09 -1.36 -36.73
CA ARG A 831 21.18 -0.76 -37.74
C ARG A 831 21.83 0.39 -38.51
N ASP A 832 23.12 0.28 -38.83
CA ASP A 832 23.88 1.30 -39.57
C ASP A 832 23.26 1.68 -40.93
N PHE A 833 22.46 0.81 -41.54
CA PHE A 833 21.72 1.14 -42.77
C PHE A 833 20.66 2.24 -42.57
N LEU A 834 20.16 2.45 -41.34
CA LEU A 834 19.25 3.55 -40.99
C LEU A 834 20.00 4.87 -40.73
N ARG A 835 21.33 4.90 -40.75
CA ARG A 835 22.15 6.11 -40.52
C ARG A 835 21.75 7.34 -41.37
N PRO A 836 21.30 7.22 -42.64
CA PRO A 836 20.81 8.38 -43.40
C PRO A 836 19.60 9.08 -42.76
N LEU A 837 18.76 8.34 -42.01
CA LEU A 837 17.57 8.88 -41.35
C LEU A 837 17.90 9.70 -40.10
N VAL A 838 19.08 9.51 -39.49
CA VAL A 838 19.44 10.20 -38.23
C VAL A 838 19.36 11.72 -38.39
N PHE A 839 18.73 12.37 -37.43
CA PHE A 839 18.46 13.80 -37.41
C PHE A 839 18.94 14.43 -36.10
N PHE A 840 19.27 15.71 -36.16
CA PHE A 840 19.69 16.53 -35.02
C PHE A 840 18.97 17.89 -35.15
N PRO A 841 18.35 18.42 -34.08
CA PRO A 841 17.67 19.70 -34.13
C PRO A 841 18.67 20.85 -34.27
N GLU A 842 18.37 21.83 -35.13
CA GLU A 842 19.14 23.07 -35.22
C GLU A 842 19.00 23.94 -33.96
N ALA A 843 19.95 24.84 -33.73
CA ALA A 843 20.00 25.65 -32.50
C ALA A 843 18.74 26.52 -32.28
N THR A 844 18.06 26.93 -33.35
CA THR A 844 16.74 27.58 -33.34
C THR A 844 15.72 26.68 -32.64
N LEU A 845 15.47 25.49 -33.19
CA LEU A 845 14.57 24.50 -32.63
C LEU A 845 14.95 24.10 -31.18
N GLN A 846 16.24 23.96 -30.88
CA GLN A 846 16.67 23.69 -29.49
C GLN A 846 16.27 24.82 -28.53
N SER A 847 16.37 26.09 -28.95
CA SER A 847 15.95 27.24 -28.15
C SER A 847 14.43 27.40 -28.04
N GLU A 848 13.68 27.06 -29.08
CA GLU A 848 12.21 27.13 -29.09
C GLU A 848 11.59 26.04 -28.19
N LEU A 849 12.14 24.81 -28.23
CA LEU A 849 11.77 23.74 -27.29
C LEU A 849 12.08 24.12 -25.83
N ALA A 850 13.12 24.92 -25.58
CA ALA A 850 13.46 25.41 -24.25
C ALA A 850 12.52 26.55 -23.79
N SER A 851 12.17 27.49 -24.68
CA SER A 851 11.18 28.55 -24.38
C SER A 851 9.83 27.94 -24.02
N PHE A 852 9.34 27.00 -24.83
CA PHE A 852 8.08 26.31 -24.60
C PHE A 852 7.99 25.66 -23.20
N LEU A 853 9.09 25.14 -22.65
CA LEU A 853 9.10 24.67 -21.26
C LEU A 853 8.94 25.79 -20.23
N MET A 854 9.58 26.95 -20.44
CA MET A 854 9.41 28.10 -19.54
C MET A 854 7.95 28.56 -19.56
N ASP A 855 7.38 28.66 -20.76
CA ASP A 855 6.06 29.25 -21.01
C ASP A 855 4.90 28.31 -20.62
N HIS A 856 5.01 26.99 -20.85
CA HIS A 856 3.93 26.02 -20.60
C HIS A 856 4.13 25.11 -19.38
N VAL A 857 5.36 24.92 -18.87
CA VAL A 857 5.65 24.01 -17.74
C VAL A 857 5.99 24.74 -16.45
N PHE A 858 6.93 25.70 -16.47
CA PHE A 858 7.45 26.36 -15.26
C PHE A 858 6.63 27.61 -14.82
N ILE A 859 5.32 27.58 -15.07
CA ILE A 859 4.35 28.62 -14.69
C ILE A 859 4.18 28.65 -13.16
N GLN A 860 4.23 29.84 -12.55
CA GLN A 860 3.98 29.99 -11.11
C GLN A 860 2.48 29.77 -10.79
N PRO A 861 2.12 29.04 -9.71
CA PRO A 861 0.72 28.90 -9.27
C PRO A 861 0.13 30.24 -8.78
N GLY A 862 -0.46 31.01 -9.69
CA GLY A 862 -1.12 32.28 -9.39
C GLY A 862 -2.56 32.08 -8.94
N GLU A 863 -2.83 32.32 -7.65
CA GLU A 863 -4.13 32.68 -7.06
C GLU A 863 -5.39 31.86 -7.47
N LEU A 864 -5.22 30.59 -7.87
CA LEU A 864 -6.35 29.66 -8.02
C LEU A 864 -6.97 29.39 -6.64
N GLY A 865 -8.29 29.56 -6.56
CA GLY A 865 -9.03 29.66 -5.30
C GLY A 865 -9.00 28.38 -4.47
N SER A 866 -9.10 28.53 -3.15
CA SER A 866 -9.13 27.40 -2.23
C SER A 866 -10.50 26.72 -2.19
N GLY A 867 -10.73 25.77 -3.09
CA GLY A 867 -11.47 24.54 -2.77
C GLY A 867 -12.89 24.41 -3.32
N HIS A 868 -13.01 23.71 -4.45
CA HIS A 868 -14.07 22.73 -4.71
C HIS A 868 -13.43 21.47 -5.33
N SER A 869 -13.92 20.27 -4.98
CA SER A 869 -13.27 19.00 -5.34
C SER A 869 -13.14 18.75 -6.85
N GLN A 870 -14.03 19.30 -7.67
CA GLN A 870 -13.91 19.24 -9.14
C GLN A 870 -12.73 20.07 -9.68
N GLU A 871 -12.35 21.16 -9.01
CA GLU A 871 -11.21 21.98 -9.41
C GLU A 871 -9.89 21.25 -9.12
N ASP A 872 -9.80 20.53 -7.98
CA ASP A 872 -8.63 19.72 -7.62
C ASP A 872 -8.33 18.66 -8.70
N HIS A 873 -9.36 17.97 -9.22
CA HIS A 873 -9.20 16.98 -10.28
C HIS A 873 -8.65 17.58 -11.57
N LEU A 874 -9.17 18.74 -12.00
CA LEU A 874 -8.69 19.44 -13.21
C LEU A 874 -7.26 19.95 -13.06
N GLN A 875 -6.89 20.44 -11.87
CA GLN A 875 -5.51 20.85 -11.57
C GLN A 875 -4.54 19.65 -11.62
N ILE A 876 -4.96 18.47 -11.15
CA ILE A 876 -4.18 17.22 -11.22
C ILE A 876 -3.99 16.78 -12.69
N GLU A 877 -5.02 16.85 -13.54
CA GLU A 877 -4.89 16.54 -14.98
C GLU A 877 -3.92 17.50 -15.69
N GLN A 878 -4.04 18.80 -15.44
CA GLN A 878 -3.14 19.82 -15.99
C GLN A 878 -1.69 19.65 -15.49
N LEU A 879 -1.49 19.23 -14.23
CA LEU A 879 -0.18 18.87 -13.72
C LEU A 879 0.37 17.60 -14.40
N HIS A 880 -0.47 16.59 -14.63
CA HIS A 880 -0.05 15.40 -15.39
C HIS A 880 0.35 15.75 -16.84
N GLN A 881 -0.37 16.65 -17.51
CA GLN A 881 0.01 17.13 -18.84
C GLN A 881 1.36 17.86 -18.83
N ARG A 882 1.57 18.84 -17.95
CA ARG A 882 2.87 19.54 -17.81
C ARG A 882 4.02 18.58 -17.47
N ARG A 883 3.76 17.56 -16.65
CA ARG A 883 4.71 16.46 -16.36
C ARG A 883 5.03 15.61 -17.59
N ARG A 884 4.09 15.38 -18.52
CA ARG A 884 4.36 14.71 -19.82
C ARG A 884 5.30 15.55 -20.68
N LEU A 885 5.03 16.85 -20.81
CA LEU A 885 5.86 17.79 -21.60
C LEU A 885 7.30 17.85 -21.07
N LEU A 886 7.48 18.02 -19.75
CA LEU A 886 8.81 18.03 -19.13
C LEU A 886 9.55 16.70 -19.34
N ALA A 887 8.86 15.56 -19.18
CA ALA A 887 9.44 14.25 -19.45
C ALA A 887 9.82 14.08 -20.94
N GLY A 888 9.08 14.72 -21.85
CA GLY A 888 9.45 14.89 -23.26
C GLY A 888 10.87 15.40 -23.45
N PHE A 889 11.11 16.65 -23.03
CA PHE A 889 12.42 17.30 -23.12
C PHE A 889 13.53 16.55 -22.37
N CYS A 890 13.22 16.01 -21.18
CA CYS A 890 14.19 15.23 -20.40
C CYS A 890 14.65 13.94 -21.10
N LYS A 891 13.81 13.31 -21.93
CA LYS A 891 14.26 12.21 -22.82
C LYS A 891 15.28 12.71 -23.83
N LEU A 892 15.04 13.86 -24.48
CA LEU A 892 15.91 14.41 -25.53
C LEU A 892 17.33 14.69 -25.03
N LEU A 893 17.45 15.26 -23.82
CA LEU A 893 18.74 15.43 -23.14
C LEU A 893 19.42 14.06 -22.90
N LEU A 894 18.74 13.14 -22.21
CA LEU A 894 19.35 11.89 -21.74
C LEU A 894 19.73 10.90 -22.85
N TYR A 895 19.11 11.00 -24.03
CA TYR A 895 19.42 10.17 -25.19
C TYR A 895 20.33 10.87 -26.22
N GLY A 896 20.86 12.07 -25.92
CA GLY A 896 21.85 12.76 -26.75
C GLY A 896 21.29 13.37 -28.03
N VAL A 897 20.07 13.91 -27.95
CA VAL A 897 19.42 14.67 -29.04
C VAL A 897 19.63 16.16 -28.86
N LEU A 898 19.52 16.65 -27.62
CA LEU A 898 19.88 18.00 -27.20
C LEU A 898 21.26 18.00 -26.53
N GLU A 899 21.94 19.15 -26.54
CA GLU A 899 23.18 19.30 -25.77
C GLU A 899 22.91 19.21 -24.26
N MET A 900 23.74 18.45 -23.55
CA MET A 900 23.56 18.22 -22.11
C MET A 900 23.64 19.51 -21.27
N ASP A 901 24.27 20.58 -21.76
CA ASP A 901 24.29 21.87 -21.05
C ASP A 901 22.89 22.51 -20.91
N ALA A 902 21.96 22.27 -21.87
CA ALA A 902 20.56 22.70 -21.76
C ALA A 902 19.75 21.98 -20.65
N ALA A 903 20.35 21.00 -19.97
CA ALA A 903 19.77 20.48 -18.73
C ALA A 903 19.82 21.50 -17.58
N SER A 904 20.63 22.58 -17.69
CA SER A 904 20.69 23.61 -16.65
C SER A 904 19.38 24.39 -16.52
N ASP A 905 18.66 24.59 -17.63
CA ASP A 905 17.36 25.25 -17.71
C ASP A 905 16.25 24.43 -17.03
N VAL A 906 16.40 23.11 -16.94
CA VAL A 906 15.51 22.25 -16.14
C VAL A 906 15.97 22.20 -14.68
N PHE A 907 17.27 22.05 -14.42
CA PHE A 907 17.80 21.87 -13.06
C PHE A 907 17.63 23.12 -12.18
N LYS A 908 17.62 24.33 -12.77
CA LYS A 908 17.39 25.58 -12.03
C LYS A 908 16.03 25.62 -11.30
N HIS A 909 15.02 24.91 -11.81
CA HIS A 909 13.68 24.85 -11.23
C HIS A 909 13.49 23.78 -10.13
N TYR A 910 14.52 22.97 -9.80
CA TYR A 910 14.39 21.79 -8.93
C TYR A 910 13.90 22.08 -7.50
N ASN A 911 14.22 23.24 -6.91
CA ASN A 911 13.74 23.61 -5.58
C ASN A 911 12.32 24.20 -5.64
N LYS A 912 12.11 25.20 -6.51
CA LYS A 912 10.84 25.94 -6.66
C LYS A 912 9.66 25.05 -7.06
N PHE A 913 9.87 24.08 -7.95
CA PHE A 913 8.84 23.13 -8.41
C PHE A 913 9.05 21.71 -7.86
N TYR A 914 9.54 21.59 -6.62
CA TYR A 914 9.85 20.28 -6.03
C TYR A 914 8.62 19.36 -5.87
N GLY A 915 7.43 19.93 -5.60
CA GLY A 915 6.17 19.17 -5.54
C GLY A 915 5.74 18.65 -6.91
N ASP A 916 5.66 19.56 -7.89
CA ASP A 916 5.14 19.29 -9.23
C ASP A 916 6.07 18.41 -10.07
N TYR A 917 7.39 18.63 -10.01
CA TYR A 917 8.37 18.08 -10.97
C TYR A 917 9.60 17.45 -10.31
N GLY A 918 9.72 17.47 -8.98
CA GLY A 918 10.96 17.13 -8.27
C GLY A 918 11.46 15.71 -8.47
N ASP A 919 10.61 14.74 -8.77
CA ASP A 919 11.00 13.36 -9.10
C ASP A 919 11.57 13.23 -10.53
N ILE A 920 10.94 13.87 -11.52
CA ILE A 920 11.38 13.91 -12.93
C ILE A 920 12.76 14.56 -13.02
N ILE A 921 12.92 15.73 -12.39
CA ILE A 921 14.18 16.48 -12.39
C ILE A 921 15.29 15.69 -11.67
N LYS A 922 14.96 15.03 -10.56
CA LYS A 922 15.91 14.21 -9.77
C LYS A 922 16.36 12.94 -10.49
N GLU A 923 15.48 12.24 -11.21
CA GLU A 923 15.89 11.11 -12.05
C GLU A 923 16.74 11.60 -13.23
N THR A 924 16.37 12.72 -13.87
CA THR A 924 17.14 13.32 -14.97
C THR A 924 18.56 13.69 -14.52
N LEU A 925 18.71 14.37 -13.39
CA LEU A 925 20.00 14.65 -12.74
C LEU A 925 20.76 13.35 -12.41
N THR A 926 20.06 12.34 -11.88
CA THR A 926 20.64 11.05 -11.54
C THR A 926 21.18 10.30 -12.77
N ARG A 927 20.52 10.40 -13.93
CA ARG A 927 20.94 9.82 -15.20
C ARG A 927 22.03 10.63 -15.90
N ALA A 928 21.93 11.96 -15.94
CA ALA A 928 22.98 12.84 -16.45
C ALA A 928 24.33 12.54 -15.78
N ARG A 929 24.32 12.41 -14.44
CA ARG A 929 25.48 12.02 -13.62
C ARG A 929 25.95 10.56 -13.84
N GLN A 930 25.11 9.67 -14.36
CA GLN A 930 25.52 8.32 -14.77
C GLN A 930 26.18 8.30 -16.16
N ILE A 931 25.78 9.22 -17.05
CA ILE A 931 26.37 9.41 -18.38
C ILE A 931 27.74 10.09 -18.25
N ASP A 932 27.79 11.28 -17.65
CA ASP A 932 29.04 11.98 -17.31
C ASP A 932 28.91 12.74 -15.97
N ARG A 933 29.71 12.33 -14.98
CA ARG A 933 29.78 13.00 -13.66
C ARG A 933 30.41 14.39 -13.74
N SER A 934 31.39 14.58 -14.62
CA SER A 934 32.13 15.83 -14.79
C SER A 934 31.30 16.88 -15.51
N HIS A 935 30.65 16.50 -16.62
CA HIS A 935 29.72 17.39 -17.31
C HIS A 935 28.52 17.72 -16.41
N CYS A 936 27.91 16.74 -15.74
CA CYS A 936 26.84 17.00 -14.77
C CYS A 936 27.28 17.98 -13.66
N SER A 937 28.50 17.85 -13.12
CA SER A 937 29.04 18.80 -12.13
C SER A 937 29.19 20.24 -12.67
N ARG A 938 29.48 20.41 -13.97
CA ARG A 938 29.50 21.73 -14.62
C ARG A 938 28.09 22.30 -14.81
N ILE A 939 27.12 21.46 -15.18
CA ILE A 939 25.72 21.85 -15.41
C ILE A 939 25.06 22.31 -14.12
N LEU A 940 25.28 21.63 -12.99
CA LEU A 940 24.76 22.07 -11.68
C LEU A 940 25.31 23.46 -11.27
N LEU A 941 26.57 23.75 -11.62
CA LEU A 941 27.16 25.07 -11.41
C LEU A 941 26.60 26.11 -12.40
N LEU A 942 26.32 25.71 -13.65
CA LEU A 942 25.70 26.57 -14.67
C LEU A 942 24.29 27.00 -14.25
N SER A 943 23.45 26.09 -13.75
CA SER A 943 22.10 26.41 -13.24
C SER A 943 22.12 27.46 -12.13
N LEU A 944 23.06 27.36 -11.18
CA LEU A 944 23.20 28.35 -10.11
C LEU A 944 23.70 29.70 -10.65
N LYS A 945 24.58 29.69 -11.66
CA LYS A 945 25.06 30.92 -12.32
C LYS A 945 23.96 31.61 -13.11
N GLN A 946 23.14 30.87 -13.86
CA GLN A 946 21.97 31.40 -14.56
C GLN A 946 21.03 32.11 -13.58
N LEU A 947 20.56 31.42 -12.53
CA LEU A 947 19.70 32.02 -11.50
C LEU A 947 20.31 33.26 -10.82
N TYR A 948 21.62 33.24 -10.56
CA TYR A 948 22.31 34.38 -9.96
C TYR A 948 22.36 35.57 -10.91
N THR A 949 22.65 35.35 -12.19
CA THR A 949 22.66 36.39 -13.21
C THR A 949 21.25 36.91 -13.53
N GLU A 950 20.23 36.05 -13.55
CA GLU A 950 18.81 36.40 -13.64
C GLU A 950 18.42 37.36 -12.49
N LEU A 951 18.65 36.95 -11.23
CA LEU A 951 18.36 37.76 -10.04
C LEU A 951 19.15 39.09 -9.99
N LEU A 952 20.42 39.06 -10.39
CA LEU A 952 21.28 40.25 -10.48
C LEU A 952 20.78 41.25 -11.54
N GLN A 953 20.21 40.78 -12.65
CA GLN A 953 19.63 41.62 -13.69
C GLN A 953 18.30 42.24 -13.26
N GLU A 954 17.46 41.50 -12.54
CA GLU A 954 16.17 42.00 -12.02
C GLU A 954 16.33 43.02 -10.89
N GLN A 955 17.19 42.72 -9.91
CA GLN A 955 17.23 43.43 -8.61
C GLN A 955 18.48 44.31 -8.42
N GLY A 956 19.50 44.12 -9.26
CA GLY A 956 20.79 44.81 -9.13
C GLY A 956 21.70 44.25 -8.03
N PRO A 957 22.93 44.79 -7.87
CA PRO A 957 23.97 44.19 -7.02
C PRO A 957 23.86 44.49 -5.51
N GLN A 958 22.81 45.19 -5.05
CA GLN A 958 22.65 45.60 -3.66
C GLN A 958 21.58 44.74 -2.96
N GLY A 959 21.83 44.33 -1.70
CA GLY A 959 20.85 43.60 -0.88
C GLY A 959 20.57 42.14 -1.28
N LEU A 960 21.14 41.63 -2.39
CA LEU A 960 20.84 40.29 -2.94
C LEU A 960 20.79 39.15 -1.90
N ASN A 961 21.72 39.14 -0.94
CA ASN A 961 21.81 38.14 0.13
C ASN A 961 20.56 38.02 1.02
N GLU A 962 19.78 39.09 1.12
CA GLU A 962 18.62 39.24 2.00
C GLU A 962 17.30 38.91 1.28
N LEU A 963 17.33 38.71 -0.04
CA LEU A 963 16.14 38.40 -0.85
C LEU A 963 15.69 36.94 -0.65
N PRO A 964 14.37 36.67 -0.56
CA PRO A 964 13.84 35.31 -0.48
C PRO A 964 14.33 34.39 -1.62
N ALA A 965 14.40 34.92 -2.85
CA ALA A 965 14.91 34.20 -4.02
C ALA A 965 16.36 33.72 -3.83
N PHE A 966 17.22 34.50 -3.18
CA PHE A 966 18.59 34.08 -2.89
C PHE A 966 18.63 32.96 -1.82
N SER A 967 17.69 32.95 -0.88
CA SER A 967 17.52 31.82 0.04
C SER A 967 17.05 30.55 -0.67
N GLU A 968 16.10 30.65 -1.62
CA GLU A 968 15.67 29.53 -2.47
C GLU A 968 16.84 28.95 -3.29
N MET A 969 17.73 29.83 -3.79
CA MET A 969 18.97 29.43 -4.48
C MET A 969 19.97 28.76 -3.53
N ARG A 970 20.08 29.21 -2.27
CA ARG A 970 20.94 28.59 -1.25
C ARG A 970 20.46 27.17 -0.91
N ASP A 971 19.14 26.97 -0.80
CA ASP A 971 18.56 25.63 -0.64
C ASP A 971 18.72 24.75 -1.90
N LEU A 972 18.63 25.32 -3.10
CA LEU A 972 18.94 24.60 -4.34
C LEU A 972 20.42 24.15 -4.38
N ALA A 973 21.35 25.03 -4.02
CA ALA A 973 22.77 24.72 -3.90
C ALA A 973 23.03 23.61 -2.88
N ARG A 974 22.36 23.65 -1.71
CA ARG A 974 22.38 22.58 -0.70
C ARG A 974 21.86 21.26 -1.26
N ARG A 975 20.73 21.24 -1.97
CA ARG A 975 20.20 20.05 -2.66
C ARG A 975 21.17 19.49 -3.71
N PHE A 976 21.81 20.35 -4.49
CA PHE A 976 22.87 19.95 -5.43
C PHE A 976 24.09 19.37 -4.71
N ALA A 977 24.51 19.94 -3.58
CA ALA A 977 25.58 19.40 -2.74
C ALA A 977 25.23 18.01 -2.16
N LEU A 978 23.95 17.68 -1.93
CA LEU A 978 23.52 16.31 -1.59
C LEU A 978 23.70 15.32 -2.77
N SER A 979 23.64 15.78 -4.02
CA SER A 979 23.71 14.91 -5.21
C SER A 979 25.07 14.23 -5.40
N PHE A 980 26.15 14.76 -4.81
CA PHE A 980 27.46 14.09 -4.77
C PHE A 980 27.53 12.92 -3.77
N GLY A 981 26.52 12.77 -2.89
CA GLY A 981 26.42 11.66 -1.94
C GLY A 981 27.52 11.60 -0.88
N PRO A 982 27.65 10.46 -0.17
CA PRO A 982 28.64 10.31 0.90
C PRO A 982 30.04 9.90 0.40
N GLN A 983 30.19 9.51 -0.87
CA GLN A 983 31.43 8.96 -1.43
C GLN A 983 32.42 10.07 -1.84
N GLN A 984 32.82 10.92 -0.87
CA GLN A 984 33.70 12.08 -1.08
C GLN A 984 34.94 11.76 -1.94
N LEU A 985 35.58 10.60 -1.72
CA LEU A 985 36.76 10.17 -2.50
C LEU A 985 36.51 10.09 -4.01
N GLN A 986 35.34 9.63 -4.46
CA GLN A 986 35.04 9.50 -5.90
C GLN A 986 34.73 10.82 -6.59
N ASN A 987 34.33 11.84 -5.82
CA ASN A 987 33.84 13.12 -6.35
C ASN A 987 34.76 14.29 -5.98
N ARG A 988 35.91 14.02 -5.32
CA ARG A 988 36.89 15.00 -4.85
C ARG A 988 37.24 16.04 -5.91
N ASP A 989 37.76 15.60 -7.04
CA ASP A 989 38.25 16.49 -8.10
C ASP A 989 37.11 17.27 -8.77
N LEU A 990 35.90 16.70 -8.81
CA LEU A 990 34.70 17.34 -9.34
C LEU A 990 34.25 18.51 -8.46
N VAL A 991 34.17 18.27 -7.15
CA VAL A 991 33.81 19.30 -6.17
C VAL A 991 34.90 20.37 -6.11
N VAL A 992 36.19 20.01 -6.08
CA VAL A 992 37.30 20.98 -6.14
C VAL A 992 37.28 21.83 -7.41
N THR A 993 36.88 21.24 -8.56
CA THR A 993 36.74 21.98 -9.82
C THR A 993 35.51 22.90 -9.78
N LEU A 994 34.37 22.43 -9.26
CA LEU A 994 33.16 23.23 -9.05
C LEU A 994 33.47 24.47 -8.18
N HIS A 995 34.19 24.30 -7.08
CA HIS A 995 34.64 25.43 -6.24
C HIS A 995 35.58 26.39 -6.99
N LYS A 996 36.54 25.90 -7.80
CA LYS A 996 37.43 26.78 -8.59
C LYS A 996 36.71 27.57 -9.66
N GLU A 997 35.75 26.96 -10.36
CA GLU A 997 34.92 27.63 -11.38
C GLU A 997 33.82 28.52 -10.78
N GLY A 998 33.43 28.30 -9.52
CA GLY A 998 32.61 29.20 -8.72
C GLY A 998 33.38 30.46 -8.33
N ILE A 999 34.55 30.32 -7.68
CA ILE A 999 35.41 31.44 -7.27
C ILE A 999 35.78 32.35 -8.46
N LYS A 1000 36.05 31.77 -9.64
CA LYS A 1000 36.30 32.53 -10.87
C LYS A 1000 35.12 33.42 -11.29
N PHE A 1001 33.89 32.94 -11.14
CA PHE A 1001 32.68 33.68 -11.50
C PHE A 1001 32.36 34.77 -10.48
N SER A 1002 32.53 34.48 -9.18
CA SER A 1002 32.38 35.50 -8.12
C SER A 1002 33.34 36.69 -8.24
N LEU A 1003 34.39 36.56 -9.05
CA LEU A 1003 35.47 37.52 -9.24
C LEU A 1003 35.72 37.83 -10.74
N SER A 1004 34.75 37.56 -11.62
CA SER A 1004 34.91 37.75 -13.08
C SER A 1004 34.81 39.21 -13.54
N GLU A 1005 34.09 40.04 -12.78
CA GLU A 1005 33.75 41.42 -13.14
C GLU A 1005 34.36 42.43 -12.16
N SER A 1006 34.88 43.52 -12.69
CA SER A 1006 35.37 44.65 -11.90
C SER A 1006 34.22 45.43 -11.27
N PRO A 1007 34.40 45.99 -10.05
CA PRO A 1007 33.37 46.82 -9.42
C PRO A 1007 32.99 48.03 -10.28
N PRO A 1008 31.69 48.38 -10.41
CA PRO A 1008 31.25 49.55 -11.17
C PRO A 1008 31.87 50.86 -10.66
N THR A 1009 32.30 51.71 -11.59
CA THR A 1009 32.88 53.04 -11.31
C THR A 1009 31.87 53.95 -10.60
N GLY A 1010 32.01 54.07 -9.28
CA GLY A 1010 31.13 54.87 -8.41
C GLY A 1010 30.36 54.07 -7.34
N SER A 1011 30.52 52.74 -7.29
CA SER A 1011 29.90 51.89 -6.27
C SER A 1011 30.92 51.40 -5.22
N SER A 1012 30.48 50.55 -4.27
CA SER A 1012 31.16 50.18 -3.01
C SER A 1012 32.46 49.35 -3.12
N GLY A 1013 33.11 49.32 -4.29
CA GLY A 1013 34.35 48.57 -4.52
C GLY A 1013 34.21 47.04 -4.54
N GLN A 1014 33.00 46.52 -4.31
CA GLN A 1014 32.71 45.09 -4.29
C GLN A 1014 32.38 44.56 -5.71
N PRO A 1015 32.92 43.40 -6.13
CA PRO A 1015 32.51 42.74 -7.37
C PRO A 1015 31.01 42.34 -7.35
N PRO A 1016 30.27 42.49 -8.46
CA PRO A 1016 28.82 42.23 -8.49
C PRO A 1016 28.46 40.75 -8.26
N ASN A 1017 29.37 39.83 -8.58
CA ASN A 1017 29.13 38.38 -8.46
C ASN A 1017 29.56 37.80 -7.10
N LEU A 1018 30.00 38.62 -6.15
CA LEU A 1018 30.68 38.15 -4.94
C LEU A 1018 29.77 37.34 -4.00
N ALA A 1019 28.47 37.67 -3.94
CA ALA A 1019 27.48 36.94 -3.12
C ALA A 1019 27.38 35.45 -3.49
N PHE A 1020 27.69 35.08 -4.74
CA PHE A 1020 27.72 33.70 -5.20
C PHE A 1020 28.65 32.78 -4.37
N LEU A 1021 29.64 33.34 -3.65
CA LEU A 1021 30.48 32.57 -2.71
C LEU A 1021 29.68 31.93 -1.56
N GLU A 1022 28.52 32.46 -1.18
CA GLU A 1022 27.66 31.85 -0.16
C GLU A 1022 26.91 30.63 -0.68
N LEU A 1023 26.46 30.66 -1.93
CA LEU A 1023 25.91 29.48 -2.62
C LEU A 1023 26.99 28.40 -2.78
N LEU A 1024 28.24 28.83 -2.95
CA LEU A 1024 29.40 27.95 -3.01
C LEU A 1024 29.77 27.34 -1.65
N ALA A 1025 29.44 28.01 -0.54
CA ALA A 1025 29.68 27.52 0.82
C ALA A 1025 28.88 26.24 1.14
N GLU A 1026 27.68 26.08 0.57
CA GLU A 1026 26.83 24.89 0.70
C GLU A 1026 27.46 23.61 0.13
N PHE A 1027 28.42 23.73 -0.78
CA PHE A 1027 29.19 22.58 -1.30
C PHE A 1027 30.40 22.22 -0.40
N SER A 1028 30.83 23.12 0.49
CA SER A 1028 32.01 22.92 1.34
C SER A 1028 31.98 21.68 2.26
N PRO A 1029 30.82 21.14 2.72
CA PRO A 1029 30.78 19.88 3.47
C PRO A 1029 31.13 18.63 2.64
N ARG A 1030 31.28 18.76 1.31
CA ARG A 1030 31.72 17.68 0.41
C ARG A 1030 33.24 17.68 0.14
N LEU A 1031 33.98 18.67 0.61
CA LEU A 1031 35.44 18.77 0.49
C LEU A 1031 36.15 18.03 1.64
N PHE A 1032 37.34 17.49 1.34
CA PHE A 1032 38.29 17.09 2.39
C PHE A 1032 39.00 18.31 2.99
N HIS A 1033 39.50 18.18 4.22
CA HIS A 1033 40.28 19.22 4.92
C HIS A 1033 41.45 19.77 4.07
N GLN A 1034 42.20 18.88 3.40
CA GLN A 1034 43.29 19.27 2.49
C GLN A 1034 42.81 20.14 1.31
N ASP A 1035 41.63 19.84 0.78
CA ASP A 1035 41.06 20.54 -0.36
C ASP A 1035 40.46 21.90 0.04
N LYS A 1036 39.93 22.00 1.27
CA LYS A 1036 39.54 23.28 1.85
C LYS A 1036 40.73 24.23 1.99
N GLN A 1037 41.88 23.75 2.48
CA GLN A 1037 43.12 24.53 2.53
C GLN A 1037 43.62 24.93 1.14
N LEU A 1038 43.56 24.01 0.16
CA LEU A 1038 43.89 24.31 -1.24
C LEU A 1038 43.00 25.42 -1.81
N LEU A 1039 41.69 25.39 -1.53
CA LEU A 1039 40.72 26.36 -2.03
C LEU A 1039 40.82 27.73 -1.34
N LEU A 1040 41.20 27.79 -0.06
CA LEU A 1040 41.56 29.04 0.61
C LEU A 1040 42.74 29.73 -0.09
N SER A 1041 43.85 29.02 -0.30
CA SER A 1041 45.03 29.58 -0.99
C SER A 1041 44.75 29.98 -2.46
N TYR A 1042 43.79 29.32 -3.10
CA TYR A 1042 43.32 29.67 -4.45
C TYR A 1042 42.45 30.94 -4.43
N LEU A 1043 41.56 31.07 -3.45
CA LEU A 1043 40.73 32.27 -3.24
C LEU A 1043 41.59 33.50 -2.95
N GLU A 1044 42.55 33.41 -2.03
CA GLU A 1044 43.50 34.49 -1.72
C GLU A 1044 44.22 34.99 -2.98
N LYS A 1045 44.74 34.05 -3.79
CA LYS A 1045 45.43 34.34 -5.05
C LYS A 1045 44.52 34.96 -6.12
N CYS A 1046 43.22 34.74 -6.06
CA CYS A 1046 42.23 35.41 -6.91
C CYS A 1046 41.89 36.82 -6.37
N LEU A 1047 41.66 36.97 -5.06
CA LEU A 1047 41.38 38.26 -4.42
C LEU A 1047 42.53 39.27 -4.62
N GLN A 1048 43.78 38.82 -4.56
CA GLN A 1048 44.98 39.61 -4.86
C GLN A 1048 45.01 40.25 -6.28
N ARG A 1049 44.14 39.80 -7.20
CA ARG A 1049 44.03 40.34 -8.57
C ARG A 1049 42.93 41.38 -8.72
N VAL A 1050 42.02 41.46 -7.76
CA VAL A 1050 40.81 42.29 -7.80
C VAL A 1050 40.88 43.41 -6.76
N SER A 1051 41.50 43.14 -5.61
CA SER A 1051 41.60 44.11 -4.51
C SER A 1051 42.75 45.10 -4.71
N GLN A 1052 42.38 46.36 -4.93
CA GLN A 1052 43.11 47.49 -4.35
C GLN A 1052 42.38 47.81 -3.03
N ALA A 1053 43.11 47.80 -1.90
CA ALA A 1053 42.51 47.68 -0.56
C ALA A 1053 41.60 48.86 -0.17
N PRO A 1054 40.57 48.58 0.64
CA PRO A 1054 40.60 49.11 2.02
C PRO A 1054 40.17 48.10 3.12
N ASP A 1055 40.27 48.54 4.38
CA ASP A 1055 40.39 47.74 5.61
C ASP A 1055 39.13 46.96 6.11
N CYS A 1056 38.22 46.51 5.23
CA CYS A 1056 37.02 45.76 5.65
C CYS A 1056 36.80 44.47 4.82
N PRO A 1057 36.75 43.27 5.42
CA PRO A 1057 36.56 42.02 4.69
C PRO A 1057 35.10 41.86 4.22
N TRP A 1058 34.90 41.69 2.91
CA TRP A 1058 33.57 41.51 2.33
C TRP A 1058 32.82 40.31 2.93
N GLY A 1059 31.57 40.52 3.37
CA GLY A 1059 30.74 39.50 4.03
C GLY A 1059 30.72 38.12 3.36
N PRO A 1060 30.40 38.01 2.06
CA PRO A 1060 30.38 36.72 1.35
C PRO A 1060 31.74 35.99 1.33
N VAL A 1061 32.85 36.73 1.30
CA VAL A 1061 34.20 36.15 1.42
C VAL A 1061 34.43 35.62 2.83
N THR A 1062 34.07 36.39 3.86
CA THR A 1062 34.16 35.97 5.26
C THR A 1062 33.35 34.69 5.51
N THR A 1063 32.08 34.65 5.08
CA THR A 1063 31.21 33.47 5.16
C THR A 1063 31.81 32.24 4.47
N TYR A 1064 32.29 32.41 3.24
CA TYR A 1064 32.89 31.31 2.48
C TYR A 1064 34.22 30.84 3.06
N CYS A 1065 35.08 31.75 3.53
CA CYS A 1065 36.31 31.42 4.26
C CYS A 1065 36.03 30.63 5.54
N HIS A 1066 35.02 31.01 6.33
CA HIS A 1066 34.60 30.22 7.49
C HIS A 1066 34.14 28.81 7.09
N SER A 1067 33.40 28.67 5.98
CA SER A 1067 32.98 27.35 5.46
C SER A 1067 34.17 26.44 5.08
N LEU A 1068 35.31 27.02 4.68
CA LEU A 1068 36.56 26.31 4.39
C LEU A 1068 37.49 26.17 5.60
N SER A 1069 37.31 26.96 6.66
CA SER A 1069 38.10 26.83 7.89
C SER A 1069 37.79 25.50 8.62
N PRO A 1070 38.77 24.89 9.30
CA PRO A 1070 38.51 23.75 10.16
C PRO A 1070 37.85 24.22 11.46
N VAL A 1071 36.67 23.67 11.78
CA VAL A 1071 36.10 23.77 13.12
C VAL A 1071 36.91 22.86 14.04
N GLU A 1072 37.50 23.42 15.10
CA GLU A 1072 38.15 22.64 16.15
C GLU A 1072 37.10 21.92 17.00
N ASN A 1073 36.65 20.75 16.52
CA ASN A 1073 35.95 19.77 17.36
C ASN A 1073 36.92 19.25 18.42
N THR A 1074 36.94 19.93 19.57
CA THR A 1074 37.56 19.41 20.79
C THR A 1074 36.78 18.20 21.31
N VAL A 1075 37.47 17.34 22.08
CA VAL A 1075 36.98 16.07 22.64
C VAL A 1075 36.77 14.95 21.63
N GLU A 1076 37.85 14.23 21.31
CA GLU A 1076 37.86 12.76 21.43
C GLU A 1076 39.30 12.20 21.54
N ALA A 1077 39.73 11.87 22.76
CA ALA A 1077 41.02 11.23 23.05
C ALA A 1077 40.95 10.41 24.35
N ASN A 1078 40.53 9.16 24.19
CA ASN A 1078 40.31 8.07 25.17
C ASN A 1078 41.22 8.05 26.44
N PRO A 1079 40.68 7.86 27.66
CA PRO A 1079 41.48 7.75 28.89
C PRO A 1079 42.18 6.40 29.07
N GLN A 1080 43.40 6.41 29.62
CA GLN A 1080 44.09 5.20 30.13
C GLN A 1080 44.71 5.42 31.51
N GLY A 1081 44.56 4.44 32.40
CA GLY A 1081 45.59 4.08 33.39
C GLY A 1081 45.64 4.86 34.71
N TYR A 1082 44.88 4.38 35.70
CA TYR A 1082 45.33 4.35 37.11
C TYR A 1082 46.69 3.59 37.22
N PRO A 1083 47.52 3.71 38.31
CA PRO A 1083 47.10 4.10 39.66
C PRO A 1083 48.09 4.90 40.57
N ARG A 1084 47.58 5.19 41.78
CA ARG A 1084 48.28 5.30 43.07
C ARG A 1084 49.02 6.59 43.44
N SER A 1085 49.10 6.77 44.77
CA SER A 1085 49.40 8.03 45.46
C SER A 1085 50.71 7.98 46.24
N LYS A 1086 51.35 9.16 46.43
CA LYS A 1086 52.02 9.55 47.71
C LYS A 1086 52.48 11.01 47.76
N LYS A 1087 52.14 11.66 48.88
CA LYS A 1087 52.74 12.85 49.52
C LYS A 1087 52.78 14.21 48.79
N ARG A 1088 52.18 15.21 49.44
CA ARG A 1088 52.37 16.66 49.24
C ARG A 1088 53.75 17.14 49.75
N ARG A 1089 54.36 18.11 49.05
CA ARG A 1089 54.54 19.53 49.43
C ARG A 1089 55.27 20.24 48.25
N THR A 1090 55.16 21.55 48.03
CA THR A 1090 55.13 22.68 48.99
C THR A 1090 54.21 23.81 48.50
N GLU A 1091 53.59 24.58 49.44
CA GLU A 1091 52.81 25.85 49.28
C GLU A 1091 51.67 25.92 48.21
N GLY A 1092 50.47 26.47 48.45
CA GLY A 1092 49.80 27.04 49.65
C GLY A 1092 49.32 28.49 49.44
N PRO A 1093 48.20 28.98 50.05
CA PRO A 1093 47.18 28.30 50.88
C PRO A 1093 45.68 28.70 50.63
N SER A 1094 44.75 27.98 51.29
CA SER A 1094 43.41 28.41 51.83
C SER A 1094 42.38 29.17 50.94
N ARG A 1095 41.11 28.69 50.77
CA ARG A 1095 39.94 28.66 51.72
C ARG A 1095 39.37 30.06 52.05
N GLN A 1096 38.06 30.31 52.26
CA GLN A 1096 36.81 29.51 52.26
C GLN A 1096 35.57 30.45 52.17
N GLN A 1097 34.33 29.92 52.28
CA GLN A 1097 33.01 30.63 52.29
C GLN A 1097 32.49 31.06 50.89
N ARG A 1098 31.18 31.15 50.60
CA ARG A 1098 29.93 30.63 51.26
C ARG A 1098 28.78 30.63 50.22
N GLU A 1099 27.68 29.93 50.55
CA GLU A 1099 26.26 30.26 50.27
C GLU A 1099 25.77 30.68 48.85
N ASP A 1100 24.83 29.86 48.34
CA ASP A 1100 23.44 30.26 47.99
C ASP A 1100 22.96 30.69 46.58
N ILE A 1101 21.79 30.09 46.24
CA ILE A 1101 20.60 30.62 45.54
C ILE A 1101 20.51 30.67 43.99
N SER A 1102 19.45 30.04 43.47
CA SER A 1102 18.71 30.24 42.18
C SER A 1102 19.40 29.93 40.83
N SER A 1103 18.69 29.61 39.73
CA SER A 1103 17.39 28.92 39.51
C SER A 1103 17.20 28.59 38.00
N SER A 1104 16.13 27.83 37.65
CA SER A 1104 15.25 27.94 36.43
C SER A 1104 15.73 28.70 35.17
N GLN A 1105 15.52 28.26 33.92
CA GLN A 1105 14.94 27.02 33.33
C GLN A 1105 15.26 26.99 31.80
N GLU A 1106 14.44 26.31 30.98
CA GLU A 1106 14.42 26.31 29.49
C GLU A 1106 15.69 25.71 28.81
N GLU A 1107 15.72 24.42 28.49
CA GLU A 1107 15.00 23.68 27.42
C GLU A 1107 15.48 23.97 25.98
N SER A 1108 15.98 22.93 25.31
CA SER A 1108 16.38 22.97 23.89
C SER A 1108 15.86 21.75 23.14
N LEU A 1109 14.74 21.92 22.45
CA LEU A 1109 14.08 20.87 21.67
C LEU A 1109 14.85 20.54 20.38
N GLN A 1110 15.55 19.40 20.35
CA GLN A 1110 16.21 18.91 19.14
C GLN A 1110 15.22 18.23 18.17
N LEU A 1111 14.63 19.03 17.27
CA LEU A 1111 13.75 18.55 16.19
C LEU A 1111 14.53 17.81 15.08
N ASN A 1112 14.81 16.52 15.29
CA ASN A 1112 15.26 15.60 14.25
C ASN A 1112 14.08 15.01 13.45
N SER A 1113 13.36 15.86 12.72
CA SER A 1113 12.20 15.47 11.88
C SER A 1113 12.60 15.16 10.43
N ILE A 1114 12.94 13.90 10.16
CA ILE A 1114 12.95 13.39 8.77
C ILE A 1114 11.50 13.33 8.27
N PRO A 1115 11.12 14.06 7.20
CA PRO A 1115 9.75 14.01 6.68
C PRO A 1115 9.46 12.62 6.07
N PRO A 1116 8.27 12.05 6.30
CA PRO A 1116 7.91 10.76 5.72
C PRO A 1116 7.80 10.87 4.19
N THR A 1117 8.51 10.00 3.47
CA THR A 1117 8.39 9.92 2.01
C THR A 1117 6.99 9.41 1.61
N PRO A 1118 6.29 10.06 0.65
CA PRO A 1118 5.02 9.57 0.15
C PRO A 1118 5.19 8.21 -0.55
N THR A 1119 4.31 7.27 -0.24
CA THR A 1119 4.34 5.91 -0.78
C THR A 1119 3.54 5.81 -2.07
N LEU A 1120 4.22 5.93 -3.22
CA LEU A 1120 3.65 5.59 -4.54
C LEU A 1120 4.54 4.64 -5.34
N THR A 1121 3.91 3.95 -6.30
CA THR A 1121 4.37 2.69 -6.89
C THR A 1121 5.40 2.87 -8.01
N SER A 1122 6.69 2.86 -7.68
CA SER A 1122 7.77 2.75 -8.69
C SER A 1122 8.08 1.30 -9.05
N THR A 1123 7.97 0.94 -10.34
CA THR A 1123 8.24 -0.40 -10.88
C THR A 1123 9.71 -0.67 -11.22
N ALA A 1124 10.65 -0.01 -10.51
CA ALA A 1124 12.10 -0.07 -10.76
C ALA A 1124 12.67 -1.49 -10.87
N ILE A 1125 13.20 -1.84 -12.05
CA ILE A 1125 13.88 -3.11 -12.33
C ILE A 1125 15.33 -3.05 -11.82
N LYS A 1126 15.67 -3.95 -10.89
CA LYS A 1126 16.99 -4.01 -10.25
C LYS A 1126 18.01 -4.77 -11.12
N ARG A 1127 18.70 -4.08 -12.03
CA ARG A 1127 19.81 -4.66 -12.82
C ARG A 1127 20.94 -5.20 -11.93
N ARG A 1128 21.53 -6.32 -12.32
CA ARG A 1128 22.80 -6.84 -11.78
C ARG A 1128 23.99 -6.12 -12.43
N GLN A 1129 25.14 -6.15 -11.76
CA GLN A 1129 26.42 -5.70 -12.32
C GLN A 1129 26.96 -6.73 -13.32
N PRO A 1130 27.77 -6.31 -14.32
CA PRO A 1130 28.42 -7.23 -15.25
C PRO A 1130 29.68 -7.86 -14.65
N LEU A 1131 29.86 -9.15 -14.91
CA LEU A 1131 31.12 -9.89 -14.87
C LEU A 1131 31.23 -10.61 -16.21
N GLY A 1132 32.39 -10.53 -16.88
CA GLY A 1132 32.49 -10.78 -18.32
C GLY A 1132 33.07 -12.13 -18.72
N GLY A 1133 32.81 -12.50 -19.98
CA GLY A 1133 33.62 -13.41 -20.79
C GLY A 1133 33.40 -14.91 -20.60
N LEU A 1134 32.67 -15.53 -21.54
CA LEU A 1134 33.16 -16.63 -22.40
C LEU A 1134 32.13 -16.94 -23.51
N GLU A 1135 32.47 -17.85 -24.42
CA GLU A 1135 31.95 -17.96 -25.78
C GLU A 1135 30.79 -18.99 -25.97
N GLU A 1136 30.10 -18.86 -27.11
CA GLU A 1136 29.30 -19.86 -27.86
C GLU A 1136 28.28 -20.79 -27.15
N MET A 1137 27.00 -20.75 -27.57
CA MET A 1137 26.47 -21.65 -28.63
C MET A 1137 25.06 -21.20 -29.10
N GLU A 1138 24.53 -21.82 -30.16
CA GLU A 1138 23.23 -21.48 -30.80
C GLU A 1138 22.00 -22.23 -30.21
N GLU A 1139 20.85 -22.08 -30.88
CA GLU A 1139 19.48 -22.56 -30.58
C GLU A 1139 18.63 -21.71 -29.60
N GLY A 1140 17.35 -21.40 -29.88
CA GLY A 1140 16.63 -21.70 -31.13
C GLY A 1140 15.09 -21.78 -31.11
N SER A 1141 14.34 -21.07 -30.25
CA SER A 1141 12.86 -20.99 -30.35
C SER A 1141 12.28 -19.79 -29.58
N PRO A 1142 11.14 -19.21 -30.00
CA PRO A 1142 10.51 -18.07 -29.32
C PRO A 1142 9.48 -18.48 -28.25
N GLU A 1143 9.37 -17.67 -27.19
CA GLU A 1143 8.21 -17.59 -26.29
C GLU A 1143 7.72 -16.13 -26.22
N PRO A 1144 6.43 -15.88 -25.91
CA PRO A 1144 5.73 -14.68 -26.38
C PRO A 1144 5.97 -13.42 -25.54
N GLU A 1145 6.24 -12.30 -26.22
CA GLU A 1145 6.23 -10.97 -25.59
C GLU A 1145 4.80 -10.45 -25.43
N LEU A 1146 4.35 -10.36 -24.17
CA LEU A 1146 3.06 -9.77 -23.80
C LEU A 1146 3.10 -8.24 -23.99
N VAL A 1147 2.71 -7.78 -25.18
CA VAL A 1147 2.41 -6.36 -25.43
C VAL A 1147 1.00 -6.05 -24.92
N GLN A 1148 0.90 -5.44 -23.75
CA GLN A 1148 -0.28 -4.68 -23.35
C GLN A 1148 0.10 -3.49 -22.46
N SER A 1149 -0.02 -2.29 -23.03
CA SER A 1149 -0.18 -1.05 -22.28
C SER A 1149 -1.10 -0.14 -23.08
N SER A 1150 -2.39 -0.15 -22.74
CA SER A 1150 -3.41 0.73 -23.30
C SER A 1150 -3.05 2.20 -23.08
N GLN A 1151 -3.22 3.02 -24.11
CA GLN A 1151 -3.35 4.48 -23.98
C GLN A 1151 -4.69 4.82 -23.30
N PRO A 1152 -4.80 6.01 -22.67
CA PRO A 1152 -5.85 6.92 -23.13
C PRO A 1152 -5.51 8.43 -23.05
N LEU A 1153 -5.86 9.12 -24.14
CA LEU A 1153 -6.72 10.32 -24.29
C LEU A 1153 -7.12 11.23 -23.10
N SER A 1154 -7.47 12.47 -23.49
CA SER A 1154 -8.56 13.29 -22.91
C SER A 1154 -9.25 14.12 -24.03
N GLY A 1155 -10.27 14.93 -23.69
CA GLY A 1155 -11.03 15.81 -24.62
C GLY A 1155 -10.39 17.21 -24.84
N ASN A 1156 -11.11 18.33 -25.00
CA ASN A 1156 -12.57 18.61 -24.91
C ASN A 1156 -12.89 20.05 -25.47
N GLN A 1157 -14.18 20.48 -25.51
CA GLN A 1157 -14.71 21.87 -25.72
C GLN A 1157 -14.61 22.43 -27.18
N ARG A 1158 -15.20 23.57 -27.63
CA ARG A 1158 -15.85 24.83 -27.11
C ARG A 1158 -17.01 25.29 -28.07
N SER A 1159 -17.77 26.39 -27.90
CA SER A 1159 -18.40 27.09 -26.73
C SER A 1159 -19.13 28.41 -27.15
N ARG A 1160 -20.15 28.86 -26.38
CA ARG A 1160 -20.78 30.23 -26.31
C ARG A 1160 -21.70 30.74 -27.46
N LEU A 1161 -22.93 31.18 -27.12
CA LEU A 1161 -23.37 32.60 -27.10
C LEU A 1161 -24.84 32.82 -26.67
N SER A 1162 -25.18 34.09 -26.40
CA SER A 1162 -26.54 34.69 -26.28
C SER A 1162 -27.35 34.46 -24.99
N SER A 1163 -27.98 35.56 -24.51
CA SER A 1163 -28.95 35.60 -23.40
C SER A 1163 -30.14 36.48 -23.80
N PRO A 1164 -31.38 36.14 -23.39
CA PRO A 1164 -32.15 37.16 -22.66
C PRO A 1164 -33.14 36.65 -21.58
N GLN A 1165 -33.46 37.58 -20.67
CA GLN A 1165 -34.70 37.70 -19.88
C GLN A 1165 -35.00 36.72 -18.73
N HIS A 1166 -35.59 37.30 -17.67
CA HIS A 1166 -36.01 36.61 -16.46
C HIS A 1166 -37.41 35.98 -16.60
N PHE A 1167 -37.59 34.80 -16.01
CA PHE A 1167 -38.83 34.50 -15.28
C PHE A 1167 -38.50 34.04 -13.86
N ARG A 1168 -39.37 34.41 -12.91
CA ARG A 1168 -39.13 34.30 -11.47
C ARG A 1168 -40.36 33.67 -10.81
N THR A 1169 -40.25 32.40 -10.44
CA THR A 1169 -41.31 31.68 -9.72
C THR A 1169 -40.68 30.96 -8.53
N LEU A 1170 -41.27 31.13 -7.35
CA LEU A 1170 -40.80 30.50 -6.11
C LEU A 1170 -41.16 29.02 -6.10
N LEU A 1171 -40.36 28.22 -5.40
CA LEU A 1171 -40.86 27.23 -4.44
C LEU A 1171 -39.81 27.00 -3.36
N ASN A 1172 -40.25 26.97 -2.10
CA ASN A 1172 -39.36 26.89 -0.94
C ASN A 1172 -38.94 25.46 -0.64
N ARG A 1173 -37.67 25.24 -0.26
CA ARG A 1173 -37.29 24.20 0.70
C ARG A 1173 -36.32 24.74 1.72
N SER A 1174 -36.68 24.60 2.99
CA SER A 1174 -35.87 24.98 4.15
C SER A 1174 -35.18 23.74 4.72
N GLY A 1175 -33.85 23.75 4.76
CA GLY A 1175 -33.01 22.76 5.44
C GLY A 1175 -31.69 23.41 5.85
N PRO A 1176 -31.13 23.12 7.04
CA PRO A 1176 -29.92 23.78 7.52
C PRO A 1176 -28.67 23.25 6.81
N GLY A 1177 -27.83 24.17 6.31
CA GLY A 1177 -26.61 23.80 5.57
C GLY A 1177 -25.47 23.35 6.47
N LEU A 1178 -24.87 22.20 6.15
CA LEU A 1178 -23.61 21.73 6.73
C LEU A 1178 -22.42 22.39 5.98
N GLY A 1179 -22.07 23.61 6.39
CA GLY A 1179 -20.93 24.36 5.85
C GLY A 1179 -19.74 24.46 6.80
N ASN A 1180 -18.55 24.16 6.28
CA ASN A 1180 -17.23 24.62 6.73
C ASN A 1180 -16.87 24.50 8.22
N ARG A 1181 -16.30 23.35 8.63
CA ARG A 1181 -15.40 23.24 9.81
C ARG A 1181 -14.14 22.41 9.57
N LEU A 1182 -13.34 22.80 8.59
CA LEU A 1182 -11.94 22.37 8.43
C LEU A 1182 -11.00 23.57 8.29
N THR A 1183 -10.68 24.24 9.41
CA THR A 1183 -9.41 24.96 9.68
C THR A 1183 -9.51 25.69 11.03
N ARG A 1184 -8.76 25.22 12.04
CA ARG A 1184 -8.17 26.04 13.13
C ARG A 1184 -7.30 25.16 14.03
N LEU A 1185 -5.99 25.19 13.78
CA LEU A 1185 -4.95 24.74 14.72
C LEU A 1185 -4.05 25.94 15.00
N SER A 1186 -4.39 26.73 16.02
CA SER A 1186 -3.53 27.73 16.65
C SER A 1186 -4.17 28.20 17.96
N LEU A 1187 -3.33 28.58 18.93
CA LEU A 1187 -3.67 29.09 20.26
C LEU A 1187 -4.44 28.10 21.17
N MET A 1188 -3.73 27.44 22.08
CA MET A 1188 -3.75 27.77 23.51
C MET A 1188 -2.66 26.96 24.23
N GLU A 1189 -1.54 27.62 24.47
CA GLU A 1189 -0.64 27.32 25.60
C GLU A 1189 -1.01 28.35 26.67
N GLU A 1190 -1.37 27.91 27.88
CA GLU A 1190 -1.28 28.64 29.15
C GLU A 1190 -1.81 27.73 30.29
N ASP A 1191 -0.91 27.44 31.22
CA ASP A 1191 -1.05 27.20 32.68
C ASP A 1191 -2.29 26.51 33.28
N GLU A 1192 -2.04 25.38 33.96
CA GLU A 1192 -2.60 25.12 35.31
C GLU A 1192 -1.53 24.38 36.16
N GLU A 1193 -1.14 24.95 37.30
CA GLU A 1193 -0.12 24.40 38.22
C GLU A 1193 -0.68 23.36 39.22
N GLU A 1194 0.20 22.72 39.99
CA GLU A 1194 -0.14 21.67 40.96
C GLU A 1194 -1.02 22.14 42.13
N ILE A 1195 -2.00 21.31 42.53
CA ILE A 1195 -2.28 21.05 43.95
C ILE A 1195 -2.37 19.53 44.15
N GLN A 1196 -1.63 19.01 45.14
CA GLN A 1196 -1.66 17.61 45.56
C GLN A 1196 -2.46 17.45 46.87
N SER A 1197 -3.12 16.29 47.04
CA SER A 1197 -3.58 15.74 48.33
C SER A 1197 -4.67 16.56 49.07
N GLU A 1198 -5.38 16.07 50.10
CA GLU A 1198 -5.20 14.88 50.97
C GLU A 1198 -6.45 13.98 51.05
N LEU A 1199 -6.32 12.88 51.81
CA LEU A 1199 -7.41 11.99 52.25
C LEU A 1199 -8.09 12.55 53.52
N SER A 1200 -9.34 12.18 53.79
CA SER A 1200 -9.82 11.51 55.03
C SER A 1200 -11.31 11.72 55.31
N GLU A 1201 -11.90 10.73 56.00
CA GLU A 1201 -12.89 10.78 57.10
C GLU A 1201 -13.67 12.08 57.42
N GLU A 1202 -14.89 12.10 57.97
CA GLU A 1202 -16.00 11.16 58.29
C GLU A 1202 -17.09 12.06 58.98
N TRP A 1203 -18.18 11.53 59.54
CA TRP A 1203 -19.17 12.23 60.41
C TRP A 1203 -20.10 13.26 59.71
N GLN A 1204 -21.38 12.94 59.50
CA GLN A 1204 -22.53 12.98 60.43
C GLN A 1204 -23.27 14.34 60.55
N ASP A 1205 -24.41 14.37 59.86
CA ASP A 1205 -25.75 14.61 60.43
C ASP A 1205 -26.18 16.01 60.95
N THR A 1206 -27.51 16.17 61.02
CA THR A 1206 -28.29 17.19 61.74
C THR A 1206 -28.38 18.65 61.24
N ASP A 1207 -29.31 18.85 60.30
CA ASP A 1207 -30.66 19.43 60.59
C ASP A 1207 -31.01 20.92 60.25
N LYS A 1208 -32.29 21.09 59.88
CA LYS A 1208 -33.14 22.31 59.81
C LYS A 1208 -32.75 23.51 58.93
N HIS A 1209 -33.64 23.81 57.97
CA HIS A 1209 -34.67 24.84 58.23
C HIS A 1209 -35.97 24.69 57.39
N SER A 1210 -37.06 24.29 58.09
CA SER A 1210 -38.47 24.72 57.95
C SER A 1210 -39.22 24.87 56.59
N SER A 1211 -40.43 24.27 56.54
CA SER A 1211 -41.67 24.67 55.80
C SER A 1211 -41.69 24.62 54.25
N SER A 1212 -42.80 24.29 53.58
CA SER A 1212 -44.15 23.81 54.00
C SER A 1212 -44.96 23.22 52.81
N SER A 1213 -46.08 22.55 53.13
CA SER A 1213 -47.34 22.31 52.35
C SER A 1213 -47.52 23.03 50.98
N GLU A 1214 -48.18 22.44 49.96
CA GLU A 1214 -49.11 21.28 49.96
C GLU A 1214 -49.33 20.66 48.56
N HIS A 1215 -50.24 19.68 48.48
CA HIS A 1215 -50.75 19.02 47.26
C HIS A 1215 -51.50 20.01 46.33
N GLY A 1216 -51.79 19.76 45.05
CA GLY A 1216 -51.71 18.50 44.27
C GLY A 1216 -53.09 17.83 44.11
N LEU A 1217 -53.46 17.46 42.88
CA LEU A 1217 -54.72 16.77 42.48
C LEU A 1217 -55.98 17.69 42.53
N ASP A 1218 -57.08 17.46 41.77
CA ASP A 1218 -57.37 16.36 40.83
C ASP A 1218 -58.43 16.67 39.72
N LEU A 1219 -58.42 15.80 38.68
CA LEU A 1219 -59.55 15.24 37.88
C LEU A 1219 -60.58 16.04 37.02
N LEU A 1220 -60.85 15.43 35.84
CA LEU A 1220 -62.09 15.31 35.02
C LEU A 1220 -62.40 16.26 33.83
N ASP A 1221 -62.72 15.61 32.69
CA ASP A 1221 -63.63 15.89 31.54
C ASP A 1221 -63.75 17.32 30.94
N SER A 1222 -63.95 17.53 29.63
CA SER A 1222 -64.72 16.71 28.67
C SER A 1222 -64.33 16.90 27.18
N THR A 1223 -64.79 15.98 26.33
CA THR A 1223 -65.32 16.08 24.92
C THR A 1223 -65.28 17.42 24.13
N GLU A 1224 -65.35 17.47 22.78
CA GLU A 1224 -65.17 16.55 21.62
C GLU A 1224 -65.60 17.31 20.32
N MET A 1225 -65.15 16.90 19.12
CA MET A 1225 -65.57 17.40 17.77
C MET A 1225 -65.27 18.89 17.47
N ASN A 1226 -65.24 19.44 16.25
CA ASN A 1226 -65.56 19.05 14.85
C ASN A 1226 -64.45 19.66 13.92
N LEU A 1227 -64.27 19.35 12.63
CA LEU A 1227 -65.00 18.57 11.61
C LEU A 1227 -64.00 18.06 10.54
N GLU A 1228 -64.38 17.09 9.71
CA GLU A 1228 -63.52 16.31 8.78
C GLU A 1228 -63.69 16.68 7.28
N ASP A 1229 -63.08 15.87 6.40
CA ASP A 1229 -63.15 15.83 4.92
C ASP A 1229 -62.53 17.03 4.14
N LEU A 1230 -61.61 16.83 3.19
CA LEU A 1230 -61.44 15.76 2.19
C LEU A 1230 -59.96 15.42 1.89
#